data_AF-A0A5C4MVV0-F1
#
_entry.id   AF-A0A5C4MVV0-F1
#
_cell.length_a   1.000
_cell.length_b   1.000
_cell.length_c   1.000
_cell.angle_alpha   90.00
_cell.angle_beta   90.00
_cell.angle_gamma   90.00
#
_symmetry.space_group_name_H-M   'P 1'
#
loop_
_entity.id
_entity.type
_entity.pdbx_description
1 polymer ?
#
loop_
_entity_poly.entity_id
_entity_poly.type
_entity_poly.pdbx_seq_one_letter_code
_entity_poly.pdbx_strand_id
1 'polypeptide(L)'
;MSDPCSPAGSLRVAECRRGSTGTSSHAGVTCGRRVQGQGRDELPSAASSFEKACTIGLAPPWEQGSRCRVSGIEVGGCVEPRPVAPWACRRQPRLPPLTRTGDGTGPNGIPTIARGSVPPNLTSTIALERSSMNNQANAELPDAILRHHWSWDSGLCGPAQDWATWTSDQVGGVQEFVPGVGGGLALRFDGFTTWLERPSGPALSSGSFTVTAWVAPGAWPWNLAPLVDMAPGQGEGFHLSLDSTGRAVFAVALDGAMVTLRTPEPLALSVWSHLAGTYEADRGLRLLLDGVVVAEIAHAGAFHPAPDGSVVIGRSRTPLKGTGSTRPASHLAIPNYLDALLDEVTIWDGARRDDVVAQEVAVAARPVPKLPARKLPVGPGGRGTFGAFYTRLEYYDAWDRRWRVGDHPDVVVRFDDEDFRFVFWRGTNYIPCWVSAEGIWYTNEFNETWGNGATGCAEPMSDKHCAYSHVRIIESNEARCVIHWRYALVDVMGVRPRKDPVTGWTDFSDEIYTIYPDGTGTRAVTLHSSQPLEAHEFQESILVLGPGQTPHDVIGPDALTMANMAGEEHTYSWADGPPPVIDKPDRCNIQLTNIRSDTRPFVVVPDGPCLTRDLRRSDRPVFPPYTAEIQPGQLLPWWNHWPTSELPSDGRWAEGADRASHASLVSGLEWADHAVTPTSRTRVHLHGLTRNRARDLVPMARSWLNPPLLDVQTPGVTSRRYEALERAYVLDCGDGIAELSLRVEASRGSPLVNLALVVRNWRGSQSPSVWMDGNAVPPGADCRIALRETLSSRDLLLWLRIRSEVPVALVLGSASNA
;
A
#
# COMPACT_ATOMS: atom_id res chain seq x y z
N MET A 1 14.97 -28.48 69.81
CA MET A 1 16.38 -28.18 70.14
C MET A 1 17.10 -28.03 68.81
N SER A 2 17.75 -26.92 68.45
CA SER A 2 18.05 -25.71 69.24
C SER A 2 17.85 -24.42 68.43
N ASP A 3 17.12 -23.49 69.03
CA ASP A 3 17.04 -22.04 68.74
C ASP A 3 17.94 -21.28 69.75
N PRO A 4 18.09 -19.94 69.70
CA PRO A 4 17.92 -18.98 68.60
C PRO A 4 19.14 -17.99 68.50
N CYS A 5 19.05 -16.93 67.68
CA CYS A 5 19.27 -15.50 68.06
C CYS A 5 19.67 -14.56 66.90
N SER A 6 18.96 -13.44 66.80
CA SER A 6 19.42 -12.14 66.26
C SER A 6 19.76 -11.21 67.47
N PRO A 7 19.91 -9.85 67.42
CA PRO A 7 19.77 -8.86 66.34
C PRO A 7 20.83 -7.71 66.40
N ALA A 8 20.41 -6.49 65.99
CA ALA A 8 21.04 -5.15 66.15
C ALA A 8 22.15 -4.75 65.15
N GLY A 9 22.18 -3.53 64.57
CA GLY A 9 21.14 -2.49 64.44
C GLY A 9 21.12 -1.37 65.50
N SER A 10 21.35 -0.11 65.08
CA SER A 10 21.12 1.15 65.84
C SER A 10 21.31 2.38 64.91
N LEU A 11 20.92 3.66 65.13
CA LEU A 11 20.01 4.50 65.99
C LEU A 11 20.17 5.94 65.38
N ARG A 12 19.31 6.99 65.39
CA ARG A 12 17.96 7.40 65.88
C ARG A 12 17.51 8.64 65.03
N VAL A 13 16.22 9.03 64.83
CA VAL A 13 15.22 9.72 65.72
C VAL A 13 15.69 11.14 66.14
N ALA A 14 14.92 12.24 66.05
CA ALA A 14 13.57 12.49 66.62
C ALA A 14 12.69 13.47 65.78
N GLU A 15 11.37 13.26 65.65
CA GLU A 15 10.23 13.88 66.40
C GLU A 15 9.77 15.27 65.85
N CYS A 16 8.51 15.74 65.98
CA CYS A 16 7.48 15.51 67.00
C CYS A 16 6.02 15.42 66.46
N ARG A 17 5.00 15.47 67.33
CA ARG A 17 3.56 15.13 67.08
C ARG A 17 2.57 16.25 67.48
N ARG A 18 1.31 16.08 67.02
CA ARG A 18 0.03 16.77 67.39
C ARG A 18 -0.21 18.11 66.66
N GLY A 19 -1.46 18.57 66.44
CA GLY A 19 -2.76 18.07 66.93
C GLY A 19 -3.98 18.46 66.06
N SER A 20 -5.18 18.44 66.65
CA SER A 20 -6.51 18.43 65.99
C SER A 20 -7.31 19.74 66.13
N THR A 21 -8.31 19.98 65.24
CA THR A 21 -9.73 20.40 65.52
C THR A 21 -10.39 21.16 64.33
N GLY A 22 -11.74 21.28 64.34
CA GLY A 22 -12.55 22.16 63.46
C GLY A 22 -12.95 21.52 62.10
N THR A 23 -14.18 21.09 61.76
CA THR A 23 -15.59 21.52 61.95
C THR A 23 -16.12 22.65 61.05
N SER A 24 -17.09 22.26 60.21
CA SER A 24 -18.35 22.96 59.84
C SER A 24 -18.38 24.21 58.93
N SER A 25 -19.03 24.00 57.77
CA SER A 25 -20.30 24.62 57.32
C SER A 25 -20.36 25.93 56.51
N HIS A 26 -21.20 25.84 55.45
CA HIS A 26 -22.00 26.91 54.78
C HIS A 26 -21.22 27.89 53.88
N ALA A 27 -21.52 27.96 52.57
CA ALA A 27 -22.68 28.56 51.87
C ALA A 27 -22.57 30.10 51.73
N GLY A 28 -22.84 30.73 50.59
CA GLY A 28 -23.33 30.19 49.31
C GLY A 28 -23.45 31.31 48.25
N VAL A 29 -24.68 31.61 47.81
CA VAL A 29 -25.10 32.73 46.94
C VAL A 29 -24.84 32.58 45.43
N THR A 30 -25.94 32.50 44.69
CA THR A 30 -26.06 32.56 43.22
C THR A 30 -26.40 33.97 42.74
N CYS A 31 -25.80 34.44 41.63
CA CYS A 31 -26.42 35.25 40.55
C CYS A 31 -25.33 35.73 39.54
N GLY A 32 -25.62 35.99 38.26
CA GLY A 32 -26.85 35.75 37.50
C GLY A 32 -27.02 36.69 36.28
N ARG A 33 -27.76 36.24 35.25
CA ARG A 33 -28.09 36.94 33.97
C ARG A 33 -26.88 37.10 33.01
N ARG A 34 -26.95 36.72 31.72
CA ARG A 34 -27.81 37.16 30.59
C ARG A 34 -27.62 38.63 30.21
N VAL A 35 -27.20 38.86 28.96
CA VAL A 35 -27.98 39.53 27.88
C VAL A 35 -27.39 39.10 26.52
N GLN A 36 -28.18 39.20 25.44
CA GLN A 36 -27.80 38.80 24.06
C GLN A 36 -27.26 40.00 23.25
N GLY A 37 -26.53 39.73 22.17
CA GLY A 37 -26.22 40.69 21.09
C GLY A 37 -26.01 39.96 19.77
N GLN A 38 -26.58 40.46 18.67
CA GLN A 38 -26.41 39.96 17.30
C GLN A 38 -25.73 41.02 16.42
N GLY A 39 -25.13 40.60 15.29
CA GLY A 39 -24.27 41.41 14.42
C GLY A 39 -22.95 40.64 14.21
N ARG A 40 -22.72 39.82 13.16
CA ARG A 40 -23.02 39.89 11.71
C ARG A 40 -22.12 40.87 10.96
N ASP A 41 -21.65 40.39 9.81
CA ASP A 41 -20.93 41.07 8.72
C ASP A 41 -19.56 41.66 9.16
N GLU A 42 -18.41 41.55 8.49
CA GLU A 42 -17.82 40.85 7.33
C GLU A 42 -16.45 41.58 7.10
N LEU A 43 -15.71 41.30 6.01
CA LEU A 43 -14.48 42.02 5.58
C LEU A 43 -13.20 41.70 6.41
N PRO A 44 -11.97 42.03 5.94
CA PRO A 44 -11.33 41.18 4.93
C PRO A 44 -9.82 40.94 5.19
N SER A 45 -9.14 40.33 4.20
CA SER A 45 -7.68 40.23 4.12
C SER A 45 -6.98 41.58 4.04
N ALA A 46 -5.90 41.77 4.80
CA ALA A 46 -4.86 42.76 4.53
C ALA A 46 -3.49 42.24 4.99
N ALA A 47 -2.46 42.45 4.18
CA ALA A 47 -1.06 42.16 4.53
C ALA A 47 -0.24 43.45 4.41
N SER A 48 0.53 43.78 5.44
CA SER A 48 1.58 44.80 5.35
C SER A 48 2.66 44.60 6.40
N SER A 49 3.88 44.39 5.90
CA SER A 49 5.18 44.59 6.54
C SER A 49 5.27 45.64 7.65
N PHE A 50 6.11 45.38 8.65
CA PHE A 50 6.98 46.41 9.23
C PHE A 50 8.40 45.86 9.47
N GLU A 51 9.39 46.76 9.44
CA GLU A 51 10.82 46.43 9.38
C GLU A 51 11.59 47.23 10.46
N LYS A 52 12.81 46.74 10.78
CA LYS A 52 13.87 47.38 11.59
C LYS A 52 13.68 47.39 13.12
N ALA A 53 14.73 47.50 13.92
CA ALA A 53 16.13 47.03 13.82
C ALA A 53 16.82 47.35 15.16
N CYS A 54 17.76 46.52 15.61
CA CYS A 54 18.76 46.95 16.61
C CYS A 54 20.02 46.07 16.51
N THR A 55 21.20 46.68 16.35
CA THR A 55 22.44 45.95 16.02
C THR A 55 23.66 46.50 16.77
N ILE A 56 24.31 45.64 17.56
CA ILE A 56 25.68 45.73 18.08
C ILE A 56 26.14 44.25 18.12
N GLY A 57 27.23 43.75 17.53
CA GLY A 57 28.62 44.24 17.50
C GLY A 57 29.41 43.51 18.61
N LEU A 58 30.55 42.83 18.41
CA LEU A 58 31.55 42.78 17.33
C LEU A 58 32.11 41.32 17.16
N ALA A 59 33.17 41.08 16.34
CA ALA A 59 33.60 39.74 15.90
C ALA A 59 35.12 39.37 16.17
N PRO A 60 35.90 38.64 15.30
CA PRO A 60 36.69 37.41 15.62
C PRO A 60 38.25 37.63 15.62
N PRO A 61 39.20 36.63 15.64
CA PRO A 61 39.14 35.14 15.52
C PRO A 61 39.84 34.35 16.68
N TRP A 62 40.85 33.43 16.61
CA TRP A 62 41.97 33.07 15.69
C TRP A 62 42.29 31.54 15.58
N GLU A 63 42.75 31.11 14.39
CA GLU A 63 43.84 30.13 14.09
C GLU A 63 43.86 28.65 14.60
N GLN A 64 44.93 27.92 14.22
CA GLN A 64 45.01 26.46 14.05
C GLN A 64 45.91 25.74 15.08
N GLY A 65 45.49 24.52 15.46
CA GLY A 65 46.35 23.32 15.42
C GLY A 65 47.49 23.14 16.42
N SER A 66 47.40 22.09 17.24
CA SER A 66 48.56 21.43 17.87
C SER A 66 48.26 19.96 18.17
N ARG A 67 49.28 19.09 18.08
CA ARG A 67 49.20 17.69 18.50
C ARG A 67 49.41 17.58 20.01
N CYS A 68 48.70 16.66 20.68
CA CYS A 68 49.18 16.10 21.93
C CYS A 68 48.89 14.59 21.98
N ARG A 69 49.91 13.77 22.26
CA ARG A 69 49.73 12.37 22.67
C ARG A 69 49.83 12.32 24.19
N VAL A 70 48.88 11.64 24.83
CA VAL A 70 49.08 11.04 26.16
C VAL A 70 48.64 9.59 26.08
N SER A 71 49.30 8.71 26.83
CA SER A 71 49.31 7.27 26.63
C SER A 71 48.49 6.50 27.66
N GLY A 72 47.93 5.36 27.22
CA GLY A 72 47.91 4.14 28.01
C GLY A 72 46.78 3.97 29.02
N ILE A 73 45.69 3.33 28.58
CA ILE A 73 44.95 2.35 29.38
C ILE A 73 44.80 1.11 28.49
N GLU A 74 45.17 -0.06 29.01
CA GLU A 74 44.97 -1.34 28.33
C GLU A 74 43.54 -1.85 28.57
N VAL A 75 42.89 -2.33 27.51
CA VAL A 75 41.67 -3.16 27.61
C VAL A 75 41.92 -4.39 26.75
N GLY A 76 41.92 -5.57 27.37
CA GLY A 76 42.41 -6.80 26.75
C GLY A 76 41.38 -7.58 25.93
N GLY A 77 41.88 -8.54 25.14
CA GLY A 77 41.13 -9.76 24.85
C GLY A 77 40.17 -9.76 23.66
N CYS A 78 40.54 -9.19 22.51
CA CYS A 78 39.92 -9.62 21.25
C CYS A 78 40.44 -11.01 20.86
N VAL A 79 39.54 -11.95 20.54
CA VAL A 79 39.88 -13.29 20.05
C VAL A 79 39.85 -13.30 18.51
N GLU A 80 40.96 -13.66 17.88
CA GLU A 80 41.07 -13.74 16.42
C GLU A 80 40.36 -14.98 15.84
N PRO A 81 39.50 -14.84 14.82
CA PRO A 81 39.15 -15.94 13.92
C PRO A 81 40.27 -16.15 12.89
N ARG A 82 40.81 -17.37 12.80
CA ARG A 82 41.87 -17.72 11.84
C ARG A 82 41.34 -17.73 10.40
N PRO A 83 42.17 -17.36 9.39
CA PRO A 83 41.78 -17.44 7.98
C PRO A 83 41.65 -18.90 7.52
N VAL A 84 40.58 -19.20 6.76
CA VAL A 84 40.37 -20.49 6.09
C VAL A 84 40.68 -20.35 4.61
N ALA A 85 41.44 -21.30 4.06
CA ALA A 85 41.86 -21.29 2.65
C ALA A 85 40.68 -21.62 1.69
N PRO A 86 40.66 -21.05 0.47
CA PRO A 86 39.54 -21.24 -0.46
C PRO A 86 39.45 -22.67 -0.99
N TRP A 87 38.24 -23.26 -0.92
CA TRP A 87 37.94 -24.56 -1.51
C TRP A 87 37.53 -24.43 -2.99
N ALA A 88 37.97 -25.39 -3.81
CA ALA A 88 37.82 -25.34 -5.25
C ALA A 88 36.40 -25.69 -5.73
N CYS A 89 35.86 -24.89 -6.65
CA CYS A 89 34.56 -25.13 -7.27
C CYS A 89 34.60 -26.33 -8.24
N ARG A 90 33.79 -27.38 -8.00
CA ARG A 90 33.50 -28.44 -8.99
C ARG A 90 32.29 -29.31 -8.59
N ARG A 91 31.14 -29.12 -9.26
CA ARG A 91 30.41 -30.12 -10.09
C ARG A 91 28.98 -29.68 -10.39
N GLN A 92 28.57 -29.84 -11.66
CA GLN A 92 27.18 -29.74 -12.10
C GLN A 92 26.41 -31.03 -11.74
N PRO A 93 25.09 -30.97 -11.53
CA PRO A 93 24.22 -32.15 -11.64
C PRO A 93 24.15 -32.61 -13.10
N ARG A 94 24.09 -33.93 -13.33
CA ARG A 94 23.92 -34.51 -14.67
C ARG A 94 22.44 -34.81 -14.94
N LEU A 95 21.98 -34.47 -16.15
CA LEU A 95 20.72 -35.01 -16.69
C LEU A 95 20.91 -36.48 -17.13
N PRO A 96 19.86 -37.33 -17.05
CA PRO A 96 19.93 -38.71 -17.50
C PRO A 96 19.86 -38.83 -19.04
N PRO A 97 20.45 -39.88 -19.65
CA PRO A 97 20.38 -40.10 -21.08
C PRO A 97 19.08 -40.80 -21.50
N LEU A 98 18.43 -40.31 -22.55
CA LEU A 98 17.40 -41.07 -23.27
C LEU A 98 18.06 -41.93 -24.35
N THR A 99 17.95 -43.25 -24.19
CA THR A 99 18.34 -44.23 -25.21
C THR A 99 17.29 -44.30 -26.33
N ARG A 100 17.73 -44.58 -27.56
CA ARG A 100 16.87 -44.68 -28.76
C ARG A 100 17.10 -46.03 -29.43
N THR A 101 16.04 -46.81 -29.63
CA THR A 101 16.09 -48.15 -30.22
C THR A 101 14.86 -48.47 -31.08
N GLY A 102 15.09 -48.98 -32.30
CA GLY A 102 14.20 -49.95 -32.97
C GLY A 102 12.87 -49.46 -33.56
N ASP A 103 12.90 -49.10 -34.84
CA ASP A 103 12.08 -49.63 -35.95
C ASP A 103 10.60 -50.05 -35.75
N GLY A 104 9.72 -49.62 -36.67
CA GLY A 104 8.34 -50.13 -36.74
C GLY A 104 7.40 -49.47 -37.77
N THR A 105 7.58 -49.75 -39.07
CA THR A 105 6.57 -49.72 -40.17
C THR A 105 5.55 -48.56 -40.33
N GLY A 106 5.48 -47.97 -41.54
CA GLY A 106 4.32 -47.20 -42.03
C GLY A 106 3.17 -48.11 -42.57
N PRO A 107 2.31 -47.69 -43.53
CA PRO A 107 2.54 -46.64 -44.55
C PRO A 107 1.32 -45.74 -44.92
N ASN A 108 1.48 -44.97 -46.01
CA ASN A 108 0.48 -44.24 -46.83
C ASN A 108 -0.09 -42.91 -46.24
N GLY A 109 -0.21 -41.83 -47.02
CA GLY A 109 0.17 -41.65 -48.44
C GLY A 109 0.11 -40.20 -48.93
N ILE A 110 0.63 -39.95 -50.14
CA ILE A 110 0.73 -38.63 -50.80
C ILE A 110 0.16 -38.73 -52.22
N PRO A 111 -0.53 -37.69 -52.73
CA PRO A 111 -0.30 -37.22 -54.10
C PRO A 111 -0.04 -35.69 -54.14
N THR A 112 1.06 -35.15 -54.70
CA THR A 112 1.58 -35.18 -56.09
C THR A 112 1.14 -33.95 -56.91
N ILE A 113 2.11 -33.23 -57.48
CA ILE A 113 1.93 -32.02 -58.30
C ILE A 113 1.82 -32.38 -59.80
N ALA A 114 1.00 -31.65 -60.56
CA ALA A 114 0.95 -31.69 -62.03
C ALA A 114 0.89 -30.27 -62.64
N ARG A 115 1.16 -30.13 -63.96
CA ARG A 115 1.31 -28.84 -64.67
C ARG A 115 0.26 -28.64 -65.78
N GLY A 116 -0.04 -27.38 -66.09
CA GLY A 116 -0.79 -26.91 -67.28
C GLY A 116 -1.85 -25.85 -66.91
N SER A 117 -2.17 -24.84 -67.73
CA SER A 117 -1.60 -24.41 -69.03
C SER A 117 -1.98 -22.95 -69.34
N VAL A 118 -1.28 -22.29 -70.27
CA VAL A 118 -1.46 -20.88 -70.72
C VAL A 118 -1.53 -20.90 -72.27
N PRO A 119 -2.53 -20.27 -72.94
CA PRO A 119 -2.38 -18.90 -73.50
C PRO A 119 -3.74 -18.14 -73.74
N PRO A 120 -3.83 -17.01 -74.50
CA PRO A 120 -3.07 -15.76 -74.38
C PRO A 120 -3.95 -14.46 -74.47
N ASN A 121 -3.30 -13.30 -74.20
CA ASN A 121 -3.47 -11.96 -74.80
C ASN A 121 -4.88 -11.35 -75.08
N LEU A 122 -5.02 -10.09 -74.65
CA LEU A 122 -5.25 -8.99 -75.61
C LEU A 122 -4.68 -7.66 -75.07
N THR A 123 -4.05 -6.87 -75.94
CA THR A 123 -3.46 -5.56 -75.65
C THR A 123 -4.31 -4.42 -76.25
N SER A 124 -4.39 -3.29 -75.54
CA SER A 124 -4.81 -2.01 -76.14
C SER A 124 -4.22 -0.83 -75.37
N THR A 125 -3.45 0.01 -76.05
CA THR A 125 -2.84 1.22 -75.49
C THR A 125 -3.69 2.44 -75.84
N ILE A 126 -4.15 3.20 -74.84
CA ILE A 126 -4.70 4.55 -75.01
C ILE A 126 -4.07 5.46 -73.95
N ALA A 127 -3.78 6.70 -74.33
CA ALA A 127 -3.09 7.67 -73.47
C ALA A 127 -4.01 8.24 -72.39
N LEU A 128 -3.41 8.70 -71.29
CA LEU A 128 -4.03 9.65 -70.36
C LEU A 128 -3.34 11.01 -70.51
N GLU A 129 -4.15 12.07 -70.59
CA GLU A 129 -3.69 13.42 -70.89
C GLU A 129 -3.05 14.09 -69.66
N ARG A 130 -2.16 15.07 -69.92
CA ARG A 130 -1.58 15.90 -68.86
C ARG A 130 -2.57 16.99 -68.43
N SER A 131 -3.31 16.77 -67.35
CA SER A 131 -3.98 17.87 -66.62
C SER A 131 -2.97 18.58 -65.71
N SER A 132 -2.50 19.75 -66.12
CA SER A 132 -1.51 20.54 -65.38
C SER A 132 -2.15 21.40 -64.28
N MET A 133 -1.93 21.08 -63.00
CA MET A 133 -2.12 22.00 -61.88
C MET A 133 -1.02 21.84 -60.82
N ASN A 134 -0.51 22.99 -60.33
CA ASN A 134 0.34 23.21 -59.16
C ASN A 134 1.43 22.17 -58.84
N ASN A 135 2.52 22.18 -59.62
CA ASN A 135 3.79 21.59 -59.21
C ASN A 135 4.78 22.68 -58.74
N GLN A 136 4.46 23.36 -57.64
CA GLN A 136 5.27 24.41 -57.00
C GLN A 136 5.20 24.38 -55.46
N ALA A 137 5.56 23.25 -54.85
CA ALA A 137 5.81 23.15 -53.40
C ALA A 137 6.76 21.99 -53.00
N ASN A 138 7.57 21.46 -53.93
CA ASN A 138 8.62 20.49 -53.63
C ASN A 138 9.99 21.12 -53.88
N ALA A 139 10.46 21.91 -52.93
CA ALA A 139 11.90 21.96 -52.68
C ALA A 139 12.26 20.62 -51.99
N GLU A 140 13.32 19.96 -52.46
CA GLU A 140 13.85 18.81 -51.73
C GLU A 140 14.43 19.32 -50.41
N LEU A 141 13.74 19.02 -49.29
CA LEU A 141 14.30 19.23 -47.96
C LEU A 141 15.64 18.48 -47.90
N PRO A 142 16.73 19.11 -47.43
CA PRO A 142 18.01 18.43 -47.31
C PRO A 142 17.85 17.20 -46.39
N ASP A 143 18.37 16.06 -46.83
CA ASP A 143 18.18 14.77 -46.15
C ASP A 143 18.54 14.88 -44.66
N ALA A 144 17.55 14.62 -43.80
CA ALA A 144 17.72 14.68 -42.35
C ALA A 144 18.81 13.69 -41.92
N ILE A 145 19.85 14.19 -41.26
CA ILE A 145 21.04 13.43 -40.90
C ILE A 145 20.81 12.75 -39.55
N LEU A 146 20.84 11.42 -39.53
CA LEU A 146 20.80 10.67 -38.28
C LEU A 146 22.00 11.05 -37.39
N ARG A 147 21.72 11.51 -36.17
CA ARG A 147 22.74 11.91 -35.21
C ARG A 147 22.94 10.89 -34.09
N HIS A 148 21.85 10.34 -33.55
CA HIS A 148 21.86 9.28 -32.54
C HIS A 148 20.77 8.24 -32.82
N HIS A 149 21.05 6.96 -32.54
CA HIS A 149 20.14 5.83 -32.70
C HIS A 149 20.44 4.73 -31.67
N TRP A 150 19.57 4.57 -30.67
CA TRP A 150 19.63 3.48 -29.69
C TRP A 150 18.52 2.46 -29.98
N SER A 151 18.88 1.32 -30.57
CA SER A 151 17.98 0.16 -30.82
C SER A 151 18.08 -0.96 -29.77
N TRP A 152 18.96 -0.80 -28.78
CA TRP A 152 19.20 -1.77 -27.68
C TRP A 152 19.60 -3.21 -28.09
N ASP A 153 19.75 -3.51 -29.39
CA ASP A 153 20.10 -4.83 -29.94
C ASP A 153 21.46 -5.40 -29.48
N SER A 154 22.34 -4.55 -28.93
CA SER A 154 23.57 -5.03 -28.26
C SER A 154 23.27 -5.91 -27.04
N GLY A 155 22.08 -5.76 -26.44
CA GLY A 155 21.53 -6.63 -25.41
C GLY A 155 22.48 -6.87 -24.23
N LEU A 156 22.51 -8.11 -23.75
CA LEU A 156 23.42 -8.53 -22.67
C LEU A 156 24.91 -8.64 -23.10
N CYS A 157 25.24 -8.33 -24.35
CA CYS A 157 26.60 -8.50 -24.89
C CYS A 157 27.46 -7.22 -24.78
N GLY A 158 26.91 -6.10 -24.31
CA GLY A 158 27.69 -4.88 -24.09
C GLY A 158 26.89 -3.71 -23.53
N PRO A 159 27.51 -2.54 -23.39
CA PRO A 159 26.82 -1.25 -23.23
C PRO A 159 25.74 -1.00 -24.30
N ALA A 160 24.87 -0.01 -24.05
CA ALA A 160 23.89 0.43 -25.03
C ALA A 160 24.63 1.10 -26.20
N GLN A 161 24.41 0.59 -27.41
CA GLN A 161 25.09 1.09 -28.59
C GLN A 161 24.27 2.23 -29.23
N ASP A 162 24.92 3.35 -29.52
CA ASP A 162 24.44 4.29 -30.54
C ASP A 162 25.03 3.88 -31.89
N TRP A 163 24.17 3.50 -32.84
CA TRP A 163 24.59 3.06 -34.18
C TRP A 163 24.93 4.22 -35.12
N ALA A 164 24.52 5.45 -34.81
CA ALA A 164 24.80 6.63 -35.63
C ALA A 164 26.23 7.14 -35.42
N THR A 165 26.68 7.21 -34.16
CA THR A 165 28.05 7.64 -33.80
C THR A 165 29.03 6.48 -33.57
N TRP A 166 28.55 5.24 -33.52
CA TRP A 166 29.30 4.06 -33.08
C TRP A 166 29.88 4.16 -31.65
N THR A 167 29.35 5.07 -30.83
CA THR A 167 29.72 5.25 -29.41
C THR A 167 28.82 4.42 -28.50
N SER A 168 29.37 3.83 -27.44
CA SER A 168 28.62 3.00 -26.50
C SER A 168 28.44 3.70 -25.14
N ASP A 169 27.19 3.76 -24.65
CA ASP A 169 26.81 4.40 -23.39
C ASP A 169 26.52 3.38 -22.28
N GLN A 170 26.66 3.82 -21.02
CA GLN A 170 26.29 3.01 -19.86
C GLN A 170 24.82 3.24 -19.51
N VAL A 171 24.04 2.15 -19.44
CA VAL A 171 22.69 2.16 -18.86
C VAL A 171 22.82 1.94 -17.36
N GLY A 172 22.39 2.92 -16.56
CA GLY A 172 22.31 2.83 -15.11
C GLY A 172 21.10 2.01 -14.66
N GLY A 173 21.23 1.36 -13.51
CA GLY A 173 20.16 0.57 -12.88
C GLY A 173 19.95 -0.82 -13.47
N VAL A 174 18.70 -1.28 -13.46
CA VAL A 174 18.29 -2.57 -14.03
C VAL A 174 18.34 -2.52 -15.57
N GLN A 175 18.97 -3.52 -16.17
CA GLN A 175 19.01 -3.73 -17.63
C GLN A 175 18.30 -5.04 -17.97
N GLU A 176 17.15 -4.96 -18.65
CA GLU A 176 16.33 -6.11 -19.01
C GLU A 176 15.80 -5.95 -20.43
N PHE A 177 16.21 -6.86 -21.32
CA PHE A 177 15.87 -6.80 -22.75
C PHE A 177 14.74 -7.76 -23.09
N VAL A 178 13.79 -7.30 -23.90
CA VAL A 178 12.63 -8.08 -24.39
C VAL A 178 12.49 -7.93 -25.91
N PRO A 179 11.70 -8.74 -26.62
CA PRO A 179 11.51 -8.56 -28.06
C PRO A 179 10.97 -7.18 -28.40
N GLY A 180 11.70 -6.49 -29.28
CA GLY A 180 11.46 -5.12 -29.72
C GLY A 180 10.75 -5.01 -31.07
N VAL A 181 10.47 -3.77 -31.45
CA VAL A 181 9.89 -3.40 -32.74
C VAL A 181 10.87 -3.78 -33.88
N GLY A 182 10.32 -4.09 -35.06
CA GLY A 182 11.12 -4.58 -36.20
C GLY A 182 11.66 -6.00 -36.04
N GLY A 183 11.57 -6.60 -34.83
CA GLY A 183 12.13 -7.91 -34.49
C GLY A 183 13.45 -7.86 -33.71
N GLY A 184 13.90 -6.66 -33.29
CA GLY A 184 15.09 -6.46 -32.46
C GLY A 184 14.84 -6.68 -30.96
N LEU A 185 15.53 -5.91 -30.12
CA LEU A 185 15.37 -5.89 -28.66
C LEU A 185 14.93 -4.52 -28.14
N ALA A 186 13.87 -4.47 -27.32
CA ALA A 186 13.52 -3.29 -26.54
C ALA A 186 14.13 -3.37 -25.13
N LEU A 187 14.50 -2.22 -24.56
CA LEU A 187 14.91 -2.10 -23.16
C LEU A 187 13.68 -1.84 -22.26
N ARG A 188 13.53 -2.65 -21.20
CA ARG A 188 12.55 -2.40 -20.13
C ARG A 188 13.10 -1.35 -19.17
N PHE A 189 12.44 -0.19 -19.12
CA PHE A 189 12.62 0.81 -18.08
C PHE A 189 11.69 0.47 -16.91
N ASP A 190 12.28 0.22 -15.74
CA ASP A 190 11.66 -0.45 -14.61
C ASP A 190 10.74 0.43 -13.74
N GLY A 191 10.64 1.73 -14.01
CA GLY A 191 9.92 2.72 -13.21
C GLY A 191 10.65 3.22 -11.96
N PHE A 192 11.91 2.78 -11.71
CA PHE A 192 12.59 3.00 -10.42
C PHE A 192 14.10 3.25 -10.49
N THR A 193 14.81 2.63 -11.43
CA THR A 193 16.28 2.62 -11.49
C THR A 193 16.88 2.70 -12.89
N THR A 194 16.17 2.33 -13.96
CA THR A 194 16.73 2.28 -15.32
C THR A 194 16.85 3.67 -15.95
N TRP A 195 18.03 4.03 -16.47
CA TRP A 195 18.28 5.28 -17.22
C TRP A 195 19.53 5.21 -18.09
N LEU A 196 19.65 6.13 -19.05
CA LEU A 196 20.89 6.39 -19.79
C LEU A 196 21.16 7.90 -19.74
N GLU A 197 22.43 8.28 -19.62
CA GLU A 197 22.88 9.67 -19.81
C GLU A 197 24.15 9.71 -20.64
N ARG A 198 24.11 10.44 -21.76
CA ARG A 198 25.27 10.74 -22.59
C ARG A 198 25.75 12.16 -22.30
N PRO A 199 27.01 12.41 -21.91
CA PRO A 199 27.49 13.72 -21.47
C PRO A 199 27.32 14.88 -22.45
N SER A 200 27.22 14.63 -23.75
CA SER A 200 27.10 15.65 -24.81
C SER A 200 26.10 15.23 -25.88
N GLY A 201 25.16 16.10 -26.21
CA GLY A 201 24.23 15.94 -27.32
C GLY A 201 24.86 16.16 -28.70
N PRO A 202 24.07 15.99 -29.77
CA PRO A 202 24.52 16.20 -31.13
C PRO A 202 24.42 17.66 -31.55
N ALA A 203 25.30 18.09 -32.45
CA ALA A 203 25.16 19.35 -33.15
C ALA A 203 23.96 19.29 -34.13
N LEU A 204 22.93 20.10 -33.87
CA LEU A 204 21.76 20.30 -34.72
C LEU A 204 21.96 21.55 -35.56
N SER A 205 22.63 21.38 -36.70
CA SER A 205 23.21 22.46 -37.52
C SER A 205 22.29 22.98 -38.62
N SER A 206 21.23 22.23 -38.99
CA SER A 206 20.29 22.60 -40.06
C SER A 206 19.25 23.65 -39.66
N GLY A 207 19.12 23.96 -38.36
CA GLY A 207 18.04 24.80 -37.82
C GLY A 207 16.68 24.10 -37.73
N SER A 208 16.62 22.79 -37.98
CA SER A 208 15.43 21.93 -37.83
C SER A 208 15.84 20.59 -37.23
N PHE A 209 14.92 19.83 -36.64
CA PHE A 209 15.24 18.49 -36.11
C PHE A 209 14.00 17.61 -35.95
N THR A 210 14.23 16.30 -35.83
CA THR A 210 13.22 15.35 -35.36
C THR A 210 13.81 14.44 -34.28
N VAL A 211 13.06 14.18 -33.23
CA VAL A 211 13.32 13.14 -32.24
C VAL A 211 12.20 12.09 -32.29
N THR A 212 12.55 10.81 -32.27
CA THR A 212 11.56 9.71 -32.25
C THR A 212 11.86 8.67 -31.18
N ALA A 213 10.83 7.93 -30.78
CA ALA A 213 10.94 6.72 -29.99
C ALA A 213 9.71 5.82 -30.18
N TRP A 214 9.89 4.51 -30.07
CA TRP A 214 8.81 3.57 -29.82
C TRP A 214 8.67 3.34 -28.31
N VAL A 215 7.45 3.43 -27.79
CA VAL A 215 7.18 3.26 -26.36
C VAL A 215 5.94 2.38 -26.12
N ALA A 216 6.02 1.51 -25.11
CA ALA A 216 4.88 0.79 -24.56
C ALA A 216 4.83 1.01 -23.04
N PRO A 217 4.01 1.96 -22.52
CA PRO A 217 3.96 2.27 -21.10
C PRO A 217 3.46 1.09 -20.25
N GLY A 218 4.22 0.74 -19.21
CA GLY A 218 3.78 -0.17 -18.15
C GLY A 218 2.88 0.54 -17.15
N ALA A 219 3.15 1.81 -16.86
CA ALA A 219 2.26 2.73 -16.14
C ALA A 219 2.74 4.17 -16.34
N TRP A 220 1.97 5.16 -15.90
CA TRP A 220 2.27 6.57 -16.10
C TRP A 220 3.26 7.10 -15.03
N PRO A 221 4.13 8.07 -15.35
CA PRO A 221 5.09 8.64 -14.39
C PRO A 221 4.42 9.41 -13.25
N TRP A 222 5.16 9.73 -12.19
CA TRP A 222 4.66 10.58 -11.09
C TRP A 222 4.66 12.09 -11.43
N ASN A 223 5.47 12.51 -12.42
CA ASN A 223 5.51 13.84 -13.03
C ASN A 223 5.94 13.68 -14.50
N LEU A 224 7.13 14.16 -14.89
CA LEU A 224 7.67 14.06 -16.25
C LEU A 224 8.79 13.02 -16.30
N ALA A 225 8.68 12.01 -17.16
CA ALA A 225 9.75 11.06 -17.45
C ALA A 225 10.16 11.16 -18.93
N PRO A 226 11.44 11.44 -19.25
CA PRO A 226 11.87 11.65 -20.63
C PRO A 226 12.07 10.34 -21.38
N LEU A 227 11.62 10.32 -22.63
CA LEU A 227 12.08 9.37 -23.65
C LEU A 227 13.41 9.89 -24.23
N VAL A 228 13.51 11.21 -24.43
CA VAL A 228 14.73 11.97 -24.68
C VAL A 228 14.60 13.34 -24.03
N ASP A 229 15.57 13.73 -23.21
CA ASP A 229 15.72 15.09 -22.66
C ASP A 229 17.11 15.63 -23.05
N MET A 230 17.09 16.75 -23.77
CA MET A 230 18.24 17.61 -24.08
C MET A 230 18.01 19.06 -23.60
N ALA A 231 17.07 19.27 -22.66
CA ALA A 231 16.72 20.57 -22.11
C ALA A 231 17.32 20.72 -20.70
N PRO A 232 18.53 21.28 -20.54
CA PRO A 232 19.13 21.51 -19.22
C PRO A 232 18.38 22.55 -18.37
N GLY A 233 17.51 23.36 -18.99
CA GLY A 233 16.69 24.37 -18.33
C GLY A 233 15.48 24.78 -19.17
N GLN A 234 14.87 25.93 -18.82
CA GLN A 234 13.63 26.43 -19.45
C GLN A 234 13.84 27.31 -20.69
N GLY A 235 15.08 27.48 -21.17
CA GLY A 235 15.44 28.44 -22.22
C GLY A 235 16.39 27.94 -23.30
N GLU A 236 16.76 26.66 -23.28
CA GLU A 236 17.59 25.99 -24.29
C GLU A 236 17.25 24.49 -24.37
N GLY A 237 17.44 23.89 -25.55
CA GLY A 237 17.22 22.47 -25.80
C GLY A 237 15.77 22.07 -26.08
N PHE A 238 15.51 20.76 -26.00
CA PHE A 238 14.19 20.16 -26.22
C PHE A 238 14.01 18.88 -25.39
N HIS A 239 12.79 18.41 -25.24
CA HIS A 239 12.51 17.06 -24.74
C HIS A 239 11.29 16.41 -25.41
N LEU A 240 11.32 15.08 -25.50
CA LEU A 240 10.19 14.21 -25.78
C LEU A 240 9.99 13.29 -24.57
N SER A 241 8.85 13.38 -23.91
CA SER A 241 8.62 12.81 -22.58
C SER A 241 7.20 12.25 -22.44
N LEU A 242 6.94 11.48 -21.38
CA LEU A 242 5.58 11.22 -20.89
C LEU A 242 5.33 12.08 -19.65
N ASP A 243 4.12 12.65 -19.54
CA ASP A 243 3.63 13.24 -18.28
C ASP A 243 2.78 12.28 -17.46
N SER A 244 2.46 12.69 -16.24
CA SER A 244 1.76 11.90 -15.23
C SER A 244 0.30 11.58 -15.54
N THR A 245 -0.25 12.14 -16.61
CA THR A 245 -1.56 11.77 -17.15
C THR A 245 -1.43 10.78 -18.31
N GLY A 246 -0.22 10.24 -18.55
CA GLY A 246 0.08 9.31 -19.63
C GLY A 246 0.20 9.95 -21.01
N ARG A 247 0.11 11.28 -21.12
CA ARG A 247 0.23 12.00 -22.39
C ARG A 247 1.69 12.10 -22.80
N ALA A 248 1.95 11.99 -24.10
CA ALA A 248 3.28 12.34 -24.62
C ALA A 248 3.40 13.86 -24.74
N VAL A 249 4.56 14.38 -24.36
CA VAL A 249 4.88 15.82 -24.29
C VAL A 249 6.13 16.08 -25.10
N PHE A 250 6.00 16.90 -26.14
CA PHE A 250 7.14 17.40 -26.92
C PHE A 250 7.29 18.90 -26.67
N ALA A 251 8.44 19.33 -26.17
CA ALA A 251 8.70 20.74 -25.88
C ALA A 251 10.06 21.19 -26.40
N VAL A 252 10.13 22.42 -26.89
CA VAL A 252 11.32 23.02 -27.52
C VAL A 252 11.52 24.44 -26.99
N ALA A 253 12.77 24.80 -26.68
CA ALA A 253 13.12 26.17 -26.32
C ALA A 253 13.18 27.07 -27.55
N LEU A 254 12.24 28.00 -27.66
CA LEU A 254 12.10 28.97 -28.75
C LEU A 254 12.15 30.38 -28.15
N ASP A 255 13.01 31.26 -28.70
CA ASP A 255 13.24 32.63 -28.21
C ASP A 255 13.51 32.71 -26.68
N GLY A 256 14.01 31.62 -26.08
CA GLY A 256 14.31 31.50 -24.65
C GLY A 256 13.17 30.99 -23.76
N ALA A 257 12.09 30.43 -24.32
CA ALA A 257 10.98 29.84 -23.57
C ALA A 257 10.54 28.47 -24.12
N MET A 258 10.11 27.55 -23.24
CA MET A 258 9.63 26.22 -23.62
C MET A 258 8.23 26.25 -24.25
N VAL A 259 8.14 26.17 -25.58
CA VAL A 259 6.88 25.92 -26.30
C VAL A 259 6.60 24.43 -26.24
N THR A 260 5.36 24.04 -25.87
CA THR A 260 5.01 22.65 -25.52
C THR A 260 3.77 22.15 -26.27
N LEU A 261 3.89 21.01 -26.94
CA LEU A 261 2.80 20.18 -27.46
C LEU A 261 2.52 19.00 -26.54
N ARG A 262 1.28 18.51 -26.54
CA ARG A 262 0.86 17.27 -25.87
C ARG A 262 -0.06 16.44 -26.77
N THR A 263 -0.10 15.12 -26.57
CA THR A 263 -1.20 14.29 -27.10
C THR A 263 -2.52 14.72 -26.44
N PRO A 264 -3.65 14.72 -27.17
CA PRO A 264 -4.95 15.07 -26.59
C PRO A 264 -5.35 14.03 -25.52
N GLU A 265 -5.14 12.75 -25.81
CA GLU A 265 -5.41 11.62 -24.93
C GLU A 265 -4.12 10.99 -24.35
N PRO A 266 -4.23 10.27 -23.21
CA PRO A 266 -3.17 9.41 -22.70
C PRO A 266 -2.78 8.30 -23.68
N LEU A 267 -1.53 7.83 -23.61
CA LEU A 267 -1.11 6.62 -24.31
C LEU A 267 -1.69 5.37 -23.64
N ALA A 268 -2.09 4.41 -24.48
CA ALA A 268 -2.60 3.12 -24.02
C ALA A 268 -1.51 2.29 -23.32
N LEU A 269 -1.82 1.80 -22.12
CA LEU A 269 -0.93 0.93 -21.35
C LEU A 269 -0.71 -0.39 -22.08
N SER A 270 0.53 -0.89 -22.05
CA SER A 270 0.96 -2.15 -22.68
C SER A 270 0.69 -2.26 -24.19
N VAL A 271 0.69 -1.12 -24.91
CA VAL A 271 0.58 -1.06 -26.38
C VAL A 271 1.75 -0.26 -26.96
N TRP A 272 2.40 -0.80 -28.00
CA TRP A 272 3.44 -0.07 -28.75
C TRP A 272 2.86 1.09 -29.53
N SER A 273 3.24 2.30 -29.13
CA SER A 273 2.97 3.57 -29.83
C SER A 273 4.28 4.13 -30.38
N HIS A 274 4.30 4.62 -31.62
CA HIS A 274 5.41 5.45 -32.09
C HIS A 274 5.15 6.92 -31.80
N LEU A 275 6.18 7.64 -31.34
CA LEU A 275 6.15 9.09 -31.13
C LEU A 275 7.23 9.76 -31.97
N ALA A 276 6.89 10.87 -32.61
CA ALA A 276 7.88 11.77 -33.21
C ALA A 276 7.57 13.24 -32.88
N GLY A 277 8.57 13.95 -32.35
CA GLY A 277 8.55 15.40 -32.18
C GLY A 277 9.44 16.05 -33.25
N THR A 278 8.86 16.92 -34.07
CA THR A 278 9.57 17.62 -35.16
C THR A 278 9.49 19.13 -34.96
N TYR A 279 10.61 19.82 -35.18
CA TYR A 279 10.69 21.27 -35.25
C TYR A 279 11.29 21.71 -36.59
N GLU A 280 10.64 22.68 -37.23
CA GLU A 280 11.05 23.36 -38.45
C GLU A 280 10.94 24.88 -38.24
N ALA A 281 11.94 25.66 -38.63
CA ALA A 281 11.97 27.11 -38.35
C ALA A 281 10.87 27.91 -39.10
N ASP A 282 10.46 27.46 -40.28
CA ASP A 282 9.37 28.04 -41.06
C ASP A 282 8.00 27.45 -40.71
N ARG A 283 7.92 26.11 -40.53
CA ARG A 283 6.66 25.39 -40.30
C ARG A 283 6.25 25.28 -38.83
N GLY A 284 7.18 25.35 -37.87
CA GLY A 284 6.92 25.28 -36.43
C GLY A 284 7.06 23.86 -35.82
N LEU A 285 6.32 23.60 -34.74
CA LEU A 285 6.36 22.32 -34.01
C LEU A 285 5.25 21.38 -34.47
N ARG A 286 5.56 20.08 -34.56
CA ARG A 286 4.56 19.00 -34.64
C ARG A 286 4.90 17.86 -33.68
N LEU A 287 3.85 17.23 -33.16
CA LEU A 287 3.90 15.98 -32.40
C LEU A 287 3.04 14.95 -33.13
N LEU A 288 3.67 13.86 -33.56
CA LEU A 288 3.06 12.74 -34.24
C LEU A 288 2.91 11.55 -33.27
N LEU A 289 1.75 10.91 -33.32
CA LEU A 289 1.45 9.64 -32.66
C LEU A 289 1.10 8.63 -33.74
N ASP A 290 1.80 7.50 -33.76
CA ASP A 290 1.66 6.44 -34.77
C ASP A 290 1.70 6.94 -36.23
N GLY A 291 2.54 7.95 -36.48
CA GLY A 291 2.72 8.56 -37.81
C GLY A 291 1.67 9.60 -38.19
N VAL A 292 0.68 9.86 -37.33
CA VAL A 292 -0.35 10.88 -37.53
C VAL A 292 -0.03 12.11 -36.68
N VAL A 293 -0.07 13.32 -37.28
CA VAL A 293 0.05 14.58 -36.52
C VAL A 293 -1.16 14.72 -35.59
N VAL A 294 -0.93 14.78 -34.29
CA VAL A 294 -1.98 14.88 -33.26
C VAL A 294 -1.95 16.21 -32.49
N ALA A 295 -0.86 16.96 -32.58
CA ALA A 295 -0.77 18.35 -32.14
C ALA A 295 0.26 19.11 -32.98
N GLU A 296 0.03 20.40 -33.23
CA GLU A 296 0.94 21.27 -33.96
C GLU A 296 0.82 22.74 -33.49
N ILE A 297 1.91 23.50 -33.62
CA ILE A 297 1.96 24.96 -33.49
C ILE A 297 2.73 25.48 -34.69
N ALA A 298 2.05 26.22 -35.57
CA ALA A 298 2.66 26.84 -36.74
C ALA A 298 3.59 28.00 -36.34
N HIS A 299 4.78 28.03 -36.93
CA HIS A 299 5.80 29.10 -36.88
C HIS A 299 6.00 29.80 -35.51
N ALA A 300 6.98 29.36 -34.73
CA ALA A 300 7.30 29.93 -33.43
C ALA A 300 8.81 30.06 -33.20
N GLY A 301 9.29 31.31 -33.14
CA GLY A 301 10.64 31.70 -32.69
C GLY A 301 11.84 31.10 -33.42
N ALA A 302 13.02 31.31 -32.85
CA ALA A 302 14.25 30.60 -33.20
C ALA A 302 14.56 29.54 -32.12
N PHE A 303 14.88 28.32 -32.54
CA PHE A 303 15.35 27.27 -31.64
C PHE A 303 16.68 27.66 -30.98
N HIS A 304 16.71 27.55 -29.65
CA HIS A 304 17.90 27.72 -28.83
C HIS A 304 18.51 26.34 -28.54
N PRO A 305 19.56 25.90 -29.25
CA PRO A 305 20.19 24.60 -28.98
C PRO A 305 21.00 24.63 -27.68
N ALA A 306 21.05 23.48 -26.99
CA ALA A 306 21.92 23.23 -25.85
C ALA A 306 23.07 22.28 -26.27
N PRO A 307 24.11 22.75 -26.99
CA PRO A 307 25.12 21.88 -27.61
C PRO A 307 25.98 21.12 -26.59
N ASP A 308 26.25 21.74 -25.44
CA ASP A 308 27.00 21.13 -24.33
C ASP A 308 26.08 20.38 -23.32
N GLY A 309 24.78 20.25 -23.63
CA GLY A 309 23.80 19.57 -22.79
C GLY A 309 23.88 18.05 -22.91
N SER A 310 23.77 17.33 -21.79
CA SER A 310 23.70 15.86 -21.80
C SER A 310 22.36 15.34 -22.34
N VAL A 311 22.39 14.26 -23.12
CA VAL A 311 21.16 13.54 -23.53
C VAL A 311 20.77 12.60 -22.41
N VAL A 312 19.56 12.74 -21.86
CA VAL A 312 19.04 11.93 -20.76
C VAL A 312 17.84 11.11 -21.24
N ILE A 313 17.82 9.82 -20.92
CA ILE A 313 16.75 8.87 -21.29
C ILE A 313 16.29 8.14 -20.03
N GLY A 314 14.97 8.04 -19.83
CA GLY A 314 14.34 7.19 -18.82
C GLY A 314 14.31 7.73 -17.39
N ARG A 315 14.98 8.85 -17.08
CA ARG A 315 14.96 9.51 -15.76
C ARG A 315 14.95 11.02 -15.92
N SER A 316 14.15 11.74 -15.13
CA SER A 316 14.19 13.21 -15.12
C SER A 316 15.58 13.74 -14.76
N ARG A 317 16.06 14.75 -15.50
CA ARG A 317 17.38 15.38 -15.30
C ARG A 317 17.59 15.91 -13.88
N THR A 318 16.55 16.46 -13.29
CA THR A 318 16.51 16.89 -11.88
C THR A 318 15.36 16.20 -11.14
N PRO A 319 15.40 16.12 -9.80
CA PRO A 319 14.26 15.65 -9.01
C PRO A 319 13.04 16.57 -9.17
N LEU A 320 11.86 15.99 -9.40
CA LEU A 320 10.58 16.69 -9.53
C LEU A 320 9.60 16.19 -8.46
N LYS A 321 8.79 17.09 -7.88
CA LYS A 321 7.65 16.68 -7.03
C LYS A 321 6.63 15.92 -7.88
N GLY A 322 5.98 14.91 -7.30
CA GLY A 322 4.82 14.29 -7.96
C GLY A 322 3.69 15.30 -8.21
N THR A 323 3.03 15.21 -9.36
CA THR A 323 1.79 15.95 -9.69
C THR A 323 0.61 15.34 -8.93
N GLY A 324 -0.58 15.93 -9.02
CA GLY A 324 -1.79 15.36 -8.40
C GLY A 324 -1.77 15.36 -6.86
N SER A 325 -0.91 16.19 -6.25
CA SER A 325 -0.78 16.33 -4.79
C SER A 325 -2.03 16.94 -4.17
N THR A 326 -2.55 16.35 -3.09
CA THR A 326 -3.62 16.95 -2.28
C THR A 326 -3.06 17.79 -1.14
N ARG A 327 -1.85 17.48 -0.64
CA ARG A 327 -1.10 18.25 0.38
C ARG A 327 0.31 18.64 -0.12
N PRO A 328 0.47 19.75 -0.89
CA PRO A 328 1.72 20.09 -1.58
C PRO A 328 2.95 20.41 -0.71
N ALA A 329 2.75 20.65 0.59
CA ALA A 329 3.83 20.77 1.56
C ALA A 329 4.48 19.39 1.81
N SER A 330 3.66 18.38 2.10
CA SER A 330 4.00 16.98 2.40
C SER A 330 4.38 16.16 1.15
N HIS A 331 5.11 16.76 0.22
CA HIS A 331 5.50 16.13 -1.05
C HIS A 331 6.95 16.48 -1.37
N LEU A 332 7.83 15.48 -1.48
CA LEU A 332 9.22 15.70 -1.88
C LEU A 332 9.44 15.54 -3.38
N ALA A 333 10.53 16.16 -3.85
CA ALA A 333 11.00 16.00 -5.22
C ALA A 333 11.88 14.76 -5.32
N ILE A 334 11.58 13.86 -6.27
CA ILE A 334 12.33 12.63 -6.54
C ILE A 334 12.76 12.58 -8.01
N PRO A 335 13.83 11.86 -8.38
CA PRO A 335 14.07 11.50 -9.77
C PRO A 335 12.88 10.70 -10.29
N ASN A 336 12.26 11.16 -11.38
CA ASN A 336 11.09 10.52 -11.97
C ASN A 336 11.56 9.58 -13.09
N TYR A 337 11.23 8.30 -12.98
CA TYR A 337 11.66 7.28 -13.92
C TYR A 337 10.54 6.88 -14.89
N LEU A 338 10.93 6.44 -16.08
CA LEU A 338 10.06 5.84 -17.07
C LEU A 338 9.70 4.41 -16.66
N ASP A 339 8.42 4.07 -16.78
CA ASP A 339 7.86 2.75 -16.52
C ASP A 339 7.27 2.22 -17.83
N ALA A 340 8.11 1.65 -18.68
CA ALA A 340 7.77 1.32 -20.06
C ALA A 340 8.75 0.32 -20.69
N LEU A 341 8.37 -0.25 -21.83
CA LEU A 341 9.36 -0.67 -22.83
C LEU A 341 9.68 0.55 -23.70
N LEU A 342 10.95 0.74 -24.03
CA LEU A 342 11.44 1.78 -24.92
C LEU A 342 12.31 1.14 -26.01
N ASP A 343 12.16 1.63 -27.23
CA ASP A 343 12.83 1.05 -28.40
C ASP A 343 13.06 2.10 -29.49
N GLU A 344 14.02 1.83 -30.39
CA GLU A 344 14.27 2.60 -31.61
C GLU A 344 14.29 4.14 -31.38
N VAL A 345 15.09 4.58 -30.41
CA VAL A 345 15.18 5.99 -30.01
C VAL A 345 16.15 6.72 -30.93
N THR A 346 15.66 7.72 -31.69
CA THR A 346 16.47 8.44 -32.68
C THR A 346 16.43 9.95 -32.53
N ILE A 347 17.53 10.61 -32.91
CA ILE A 347 17.63 12.08 -33.05
C ILE A 347 18.23 12.39 -34.42
N TRP A 348 17.59 13.27 -35.17
CA TRP A 348 17.94 13.69 -36.53
C TRP A 348 18.22 15.20 -36.60
N ASP A 349 19.29 15.60 -37.26
CA ASP A 349 19.55 16.99 -37.66
C ASP A 349 18.90 17.24 -39.02
N GLY A 350 17.86 18.07 -39.03
CA GLY A 350 16.91 18.20 -40.13
C GLY A 350 15.57 17.56 -39.79
N ALA A 351 14.49 18.09 -40.36
CA ALA A 351 13.14 17.59 -40.13
C ALA A 351 12.81 16.36 -40.97
N ARG A 352 12.29 15.32 -40.33
CA ARG A 352 11.74 14.14 -41.00
C ARG A 352 10.37 14.49 -41.58
N ARG A 353 10.13 14.14 -42.85
CA ARG A 353 8.81 14.34 -43.47
C ARG A 353 7.77 13.44 -42.83
N ASP A 354 6.56 13.97 -42.66
CA ASP A 354 5.45 13.29 -41.98
C ASP A 354 5.04 11.98 -42.73
N ASP A 355 5.13 11.96 -44.06
CA ASP A 355 4.82 10.79 -44.89
C ASP A 355 5.83 9.63 -44.74
N VAL A 356 7.13 9.96 -44.60
CA VAL A 356 8.19 8.98 -44.36
C VAL A 356 8.01 8.34 -42.99
N VAL A 357 7.76 9.14 -41.95
CA VAL A 357 7.51 8.64 -40.59
C VAL A 357 6.25 7.75 -40.56
N ALA A 358 5.17 8.16 -41.25
CA ALA A 358 3.97 7.34 -41.36
C ALA A 358 4.22 6.00 -42.08
N GLN A 359 5.04 5.99 -43.14
CA GLN A 359 5.35 4.77 -43.87
C GLN A 359 6.21 3.80 -43.05
N GLU A 360 7.20 4.28 -42.30
CA GLU A 360 8.02 3.47 -41.39
C GLU A 360 7.17 2.82 -40.29
N VAL A 361 6.29 3.62 -39.66
CA VAL A 361 5.38 3.16 -38.60
C VAL A 361 4.34 2.15 -39.11
N ALA A 362 3.97 2.21 -40.38
CA ALA A 362 3.05 1.27 -41.03
C ALA A 362 3.69 -0.08 -41.41
N VAL A 363 5.01 -0.12 -41.65
CA VAL A 363 5.74 -1.37 -41.95
C VAL A 363 6.41 -2.01 -40.74
N ALA A 364 6.56 -1.26 -39.63
CA ALA A 364 7.17 -1.73 -38.40
C ALA A 364 6.42 -2.90 -37.76
N ALA A 365 7.09 -4.06 -37.65
CA ALA A 365 6.56 -5.22 -36.95
C ALA A 365 6.52 -4.98 -35.44
N ARG A 366 5.32 -4.93 -34.84
CA ARG A 366 5.13 -4.70 -33.40
C ARG A 366 4.91 -6.03 -32.66
N PRO A 367 5.83 -6.53 -31.81
CA PRO A 367 5.55 -7.69 -30.96
C PRO A 367 4.58 -7.33 -29.83
N VAL A 368 3.97 -8.31 -29.17
CA VAL A 368 3.20 -8.05 -27.94
C VAL A 368 4.15 -7.56 -26.83
N PRO A 369 3.92 -6.37 -26.22
CA PRO A 369 4.77 -5.85 -25.14
C PRO A 369 4.89 -6.82 -23.96
N LYS A 370 6.12 -7.23 -23.62
CA LYS A 370 6.40 -8.12 -22.49
C LYS A 370 6.60 -7.37 -21.17
N LEU A 371 5.57 -6.64 -20.77
CA LEU A 371 5.49 -6.00 -19.45
C LEU A 371 5.00 -7.01 -18.40
N PRO A 372 5.45 -6.90 -17.13
CA PRO A 372 4.99 -7.79 -16.07
C PRO A 372 3.55 -7.43 -15.68
N ALA A 373 2.69 -8.46 -15.55
CA ALA A 373 1.38 -8.27 -14.94
C ALA A 373 1.54 -7.84 -13.46
N ARG A 374 0.70 -6.92 -13.00
CA ARG A 374 0.70 -6.42 -11.62
C ARG A 374 -0.64 -6.72 -10.96
N LYS A 375 -0.64 -7.50 -9.89
CA LYS A 375 -1.85 -7.85 -9.11
C LYS A 375 -1.52 -7.85 -7.62
N LEU A 376 -2.36 -7.25 -6.78
CA LEU A 376 -2.18 -7.28 -5.33
C LEU A 376 -2.05 -8.75 -4.83
N PRO A 377 -0.98 -9.10 -4.11
CA PRO A 377 -0.63 -10.51 -3.93
C PRO A 377 -1.32 -11.14 -2.73
N VAL A 378 -2.09 -12.21 -2.98
CA VAL A 378 -2.95 -12.89 -1.99
C VAL A 378 -2.45 -14.29 -1.60
N GLY A 379 -1.27 -14.68 -2.08
CA GLY A 379 -0.76 -16.05 -1.99
C GLY A 379 -1.51 -17.02 -2.90
N PRO A 380 -1.45 -18.34 -2.64
CA PRO A 380 -2.20 -19.34 -3.39
C PRO A 380 -3.71 -19.08 -3.33
N GLY A 381 -4.44 -19.30 -4.43
CA GLY A 381 -5.91 -19.31 -4.45
C GLY A 381 -6.52 -20.58 -3.84
N GLY A 382 -7.82 -20.56 -3.57
CA GLY A 382 -8.54 -21.67 -2.95
C GLY A 382 -8.43 -21.72 -1.41
N ARG A 383 -9.38 -22.42 -0.79
CA ARG A 383 -9.34 -22.83 0.63
C ARG A 383 -7.99 -23.47 0.98
N GLY A 384 -7.61 -23.41 2.26
CA GLY A 384 -6.42 -24.08 2.78
C GLY A 384 -6.55 -24.38 4.26
N THR A 385 -5.56 -25.01 4.89
CA THR A 385 -5.58 -25.22 6.35
C THR A 385 -5.78 -23.89 7.07
N PHE A 386 -6.75 -23.81 7.99
CA PHE A 386 -6.89 -22.63 8.84
C PHE A 386 -5.61 -22.39 9.66
N GLY A 387 -5.12 -21.16 9.64
CA GLY A 387 -3.85 -20.81 10.26
C GLY A 387 -3.27 -19.51 9.74
N ALA A 388 -2.40 -18.89 10.53
CA ALA A 388 -1.52 -17.80 10.13
C ALA A 388 -0.16 -18.37 9.70
N PHE A 389 0.37 -17.87 8.59
CA PHE A 389 1.62 -18.33 7.97
C PHE A 389 2.53 -17.15 7.63
N TYR A 390 3.81 -17.24 8.00
CA TYR A 390 4.83 -16.34 7.46
C TYR A 390 5.18 -16.74 6.01
N THR A 391 5.30 -15.76 5.13
CA THR A 391 5.59 -16.01 3.70
C THR A 391 6.23 -14.78 3.03
N ARG A 392 6.58 -14.91 1.76
CA ARG A 392 6.95 -13.82 0.86
C ARG A 392 5.92 -13.76 -0.26
N LEU A 393 5.06 -12.75 -0.22
CA LEU A 393 4.13 -12.42 -1.28
C LEU A 393 4.88 -11.71 -2.42
N GLU A 394 4.67 -12.15 -3.66
CA GLU A 394 5.30 -11.61 -4.88
C GLU A 394 4.30 -10.77 -5.66
N TYR A 395 4.66 -9.53 -6.02
CA TYR A 395 3.79 -8.58 -6.72
C TYR A 395 4.22 -8.36 -8.18
N TYR A 396 5.48 -7.96 -8.38
CA TYR A 396 6.20 -8.07 -9.65
C TYR A 396 7.70 -7.77 -9.42
N ASP A 397 8.54 -8.51 -10.15
CA ASP A 397 10.00 -8.57 -10.02
C ASP A 397 10.70 -7.21 -9.81
N ALA A 398 10.45 -6.22 -10.68
CA ALA A 398 11.09 -4.90 -10.58
C ALA A 398 10.76 -4.13 -9.27
N TRP A 399 9.56 -4.33 -8.69
CA TRP A 399 9.22 -3.78 -7.38
C TRP A 399 9.79 -4.65 -6.25
N ASP A 400 9.64 -5.97 -6.34
CA ASP A 400 10.08 -6.94 -5.33
C ASP A 400 11.59 -6.96 -5.11
N ARG A 401 12.37 -6.67 -6.16
CA ARG A 401 13.84 -6.58 -6.16
C ARG A 401 14.38 -5.44 -5.30
N ARG A 402 13.57 -4.40 -5.03
CA ARG A 402 13.98 -3.25 -4.21
C ARG A 402 13.89 -3.54 -2.70
N TRP A 403 13.06 -4.52 -2.30
CA TRP A 403 12.85 -4.89 -0.91
C TRP A 403 14.01 -5.74 -0.35
N ARG A 404 14.62 -5.23 0.73
CA ARG A 404 15.74 -5.89 1.43
C ARG A 404 15.22 -6.93 2.44
N VAL A 405 14.47 -7.91 1.96
CA VAL A 405 13.73 -8.90 2.75
C VAL A 405 14.08 -10.34 2.37
N GLY A 406 13.96 -11.27 3.34
CA GLY A 406 14.06 -12.72 3.13
C GLY A 406 12.73 -13.34 2.69
N ASP A 407 12.49 -14.60 3.08
CA ASP A 407 11.37 -15.42 2.60
C ASP A 407 10.13 -15.39 3.53
N HIS A 408 10.21 -14.63 4.63
CA HIS A 408 9.20 -14.53 5.68
C HIS A 408 8.82 -13.09 6.11
N PRO A 409 8.80 -12.06 5.24
CA PRO A 409 8.39 -10.70 5.64
C PRO A 409 6.90 -10.57 5.96
N ASP A 410 6.03 -11.30 5.23
CA ASP A 410 4.58 -11.09 5.24
C ASP A 410 3.87 -12.16 6.09
N VAL A 411 2.66 -11.86 6.54
CA VAL A 411 1.78 -12.81 7.24
C VAL A 411 0.44 -12.93 6.52
N VAL A 412 0.00 -14.15 6.26
CA VAL A 412 -1.31 -14.46 5.68
C VAL A 412 -2.05 -15.43 6.59
N VAL A 413 -3.28 -15.07 6.98
CA VAL A 413 -4.25 -15.99 7.57
C VAL A 413 -5.08 -16.63 6.44
N ARG A 414 -5.14 -17.96 6.42
CA ARG A 414 -5.99 -18.75 5.53
C ARG A 414 -7.10 -19.42 6.32
N PHE A 415 -8.13 -19.87 5.60
CA PHE A 415 -9.33 -20.52 6.11
C PHE A 415 -9.63 -21.77 5.27
N ASP A 416 -10.27 -22.77 5.88
CA ASP A 416 -10.56 -24.09 5.29
C ASP A 416 -12.01 -24.18 4.79
N ASP A 417 -12.95 -23.58 5.51
CA ASP A 417 -14.34 -23.44 5.06
C ASP A 417 -14.51 -22.30 4.02
N GLU A 418 -13.55 -21.39 3.85
CA GLU A 418 -13.68 -20.18 3.02
C GLU A 418 -12.42 -19.83 2.23
N ASP A 419 -12.55 -19.11 1.11
CA ASP A 419 -11.41 -18.67 0.28
C ASP A 419 -11.00 -17.20 0.50
N PHE A 420 -11.66 -16.50 1.43
CA PHE A 420 -11.14 -15.20 1.85
C PHE A 420 -9.83 -15.33 2.65
N ARG A 421 -9.15 -14.20 2.89
CA ARG A 421 -7.90 -14.12 3.65
C ARG A 421 -7.84 -12.88 4.53
N PHE A 422 -6.92 -12.90 5.49
CA PHE A 422 -6.49 -11.72 6.23
C PHE A 422 -4.98 -11.56 6.04
N VAL A 423 -4.54 -10.44 5.45
CA VAL A 423 -3.22 -10.28 4.84
C VAL A 423 -2.48 -9.08 5.43
N PHE A 424 -1.31 -9.31 6.01
CA PHE A 424 -0.33 -8.30 6.43
C PHE A 424 0.83 -8.34 5.43
N TRP A 425 0.84 -7.43 4.45
CA TRP A 425 1.85 -7.42 3.38
C TRP A 425 2.79 -6.21 3.52
N ARG A 426 4.09 -6.38 3.26
CA ARG A 426 5.05 -5.26 3.25
C ARG A 426 4.63 -4.12 2.30
N GLY A 427 3.95 -4.46 1.21
CA GLY A 427 3.44 -3.50 0.23
C GLY A 427 2.23 -2.68 0.69
N THR A 428 1.55 -3.09 1.77
CA THR A 428 0.59 -2.25 2.51
C THR A 428 1.21 -1.66 3.78
N ASN A 429 2.54 -1.64 3.91
CA ASN A 429 3.24 -1.26 5.16
C ASN A 429 2.83 -2.12 6.37
N TYR A 430 2.45 -3.37 6.10
CA TYR A 430 1.78 -4.32 7.00
C TYR A 430 0.40 -3.89 7.54
N ILE A 431 -0.20 -2.80 7.02
CA ILE A 431 -1.61 -2.46 7.29
C ILE A 431 -2.48 -3.64 6.82
N PRO A 432 -3.26 -4.26 7.71
CA PRO A 432 -3.85 -5.55 7.42
C PRO A 432 -5.15 -5.44 6.63
N CYS A 433 -5.27 -6.26 5.60
CA CYS A 433 -6.42 -6.27 4.70
C CYS A 433 -7.19 -7.58 4.81
N TRP A 434 -8.50 -7.49 5.01
CA TRP A 434 -9.43 -8.56 4.66
C TRP A 434 -9.53 -8.62 3.13
N VAL A 435 -9.41 -9.81 2.56
CA VAL A 435 -9.43 -10.02 1.11
C VAL A 435 -10.49 -11.05 0.77
N SER A 436 -11.46 -10.69 -0.06
CA SER A 436 -12.54 -11.60 -0.48
C SER A 436 -12.05 -12.68 -1.45
N ALA A 437 -12.89 -13.70 -1.72
CA ALA A 437 -12.56 -14.78 -2.67
C ALA A 437 -12.35 -14.26 -4.11
N GLU A 438 -13.05 -13.18 -4.48
CA GLU A 438 -12.92 -12.46 -5.75
C GLU A 438 -11.65 -11.60 -5.81
N GLY A 439 -10.95 -11.44 -4.68
CA GLY A 439 -9.73 -10.65 -4.58
C GLY A 439 -9.95 -9.15 -4.32
N ILE A 440 -11.10 -8.75 -3.75
CA ILE A 440 -11.33 -7.36 -3.30
C ILE A 440 -10.70 -7.18 -1.92
N TRP A 441 -9.88 -6.14 -1.75
CA TRP A 441 -9.17 -5.85 -0.49
C TRP A 441 -9.88 -4.72 0.28
N TYR A 442 -10.01 -4.90 1.59
CA TYR A 442 -10.57 -3.92 2.52
C TYR A 442 -9.76 -3.88 3.81
N THR A 443 -9.48 -2.70 4.34
CA THR A 443 -8.85 -2.52 5.66
C THR A 443 -9.68 -1.63 6.58
N ASN A 444 -9.42 -1.77 7.87
CA ASN A 444 -9.98 -0.96 8.95
C ASN A 444 -8.95 0.07 9.45
N GLU A 445 -8.00 0.47 8.60
CA GLU A 445 -6.99 1.49 8.90
C GLU A 445 -6.19 1.15 10.18
N PHE A 446 -5.84 2.13 11.00
CA PHE A 446 -4.70 2.11 11.91
C PHE A 446 -4.86 3.18 12.99
N ASN A 447 -3.77 3.80 13.46
CA ASN A 447 -3.78 5.07 14.19
C ASN A 447 -3.05 6.10 13.33
N GLU A 448 -3.76 7.13 12.90
CA GLU A 448 -3.22 8.33 12.25
C GLU A 448 -3.11 9.48 13.26
N THR A 449 -2.20 10.43 13.02
CA THR A 449 -2.23 11.74 13.67
C THR A 449 -1.63 12.85 12.80
N TRP A 450 -1.92 14.09 13.16
CA TRP A 450 -1.48 15.31 12.46
C TRP A 450 -0.84 16.31 13.43
N GLY A 451 -0.11 17.29 12.89
CA GLY A 451 0.47 18.39 13.67
C GLY A 451 1.58 17.95 14.64
N ASN A 452 1.80 18.74 15.70
CA ASN A 452 2.82 18.48 16.73
C ASN A 452 4.22 18.11 16.18
N GLY A 453 4.61 18.78 15.09
CA GLY A 453 5.89 18.60 14.39
C GLY A 453 5.80 17.80 13.08
N ALA A 454 4.72 17.05 12.84
CA ALA A 454 4.48 16.43 11.55
C ALA A 454 4.21 17.47 10.46
N THR A 455 4.72 17.21 9.25
CA THR A 455 4.55 18.02 8.05
C THR A 455 3.17 17.83 7.42
N GLY A 456 2.62 16.62 7.61
CA GLY A 456 1.34 16.15 7.08
C GLY A 456 0.75 15.09 8.01
N CYS A 457 0.11 14.08 7.42
CA CYS A 457 -0.34 12.88 8.13
C CYS A 457 0.85 12.06 8.66
N ALA A 458 0.74 11.51 9.87
CA ALA A 458 1.76 10.68 10.52
C ALA A 458 1.16 9.32 10.95
N GLU A 459 1.63 8.25 10.30
CA GLU A 459 0.84 7.04 10.05
C GLU A 459 1.71 5.91 9.45
N PRO A 460 1.31 4.62 9.55
CA PRO A 460 2.04 3.52 8.94
C PRO A 460 2.08 3.56 7.40
N MET A 461 1.10 4.14 6.70
CA MET A 461 1.16 4.22 5.23
C MET A 461 2.21 5.21 4.70
N SER A 462 2.72 6.08 5.58
CA SER A 462 3.83 6.98 5.31
C SER A 462 5.21 6.36 5.63
N ASP A 463 5.28 5.23 6.34
CA ASP A 463 6.50 4.43 6.53
C ASP A 463 6.83 3.60 5.27
N LYS A 464 7.15 4.27 4.16
CA LYS A 464 7.31 3.68 2.81
C LYS A 464 8.33 2.52 2.70
N HIS A 465 9.17 2.30 3.71
CA HIS A 465 10.15 1.22 3.76
C HIS A 465 9.92 0.18 4.89
N CYS A 466 8.84 0.29 5.67
CA CYS A 466 8.61 -0.50 6.89
C CYS A 466 9.78 -0.40 7.90
N ALA A 467 10.34 0.80 8.10
CA ALA A 467 11.42 1.05 9.04
C ALA A 467 10.97 0.94 10.51
N TYR A 468 9.67 1.08 10.79
CA TYR A 468 9.07 0.97 12.12
C TYR A 468 7.90 -0.02 12.17
N SER A 469 7.30 -0.35 11.02
CA SER A 469 6.19 -1.32 10.91
C SER A 469 6.66 -2.78 10.89
N HIS A 470 6.12 -3.61 11.79
CA HIS A 470 6.48 -5.02 11.95
C HIS A 470 5.28 -5.89 12.38
N VAL A 471 4.99 -6.95 11.62
CA VAL A 471 4.00 -7.99 11.97
C VAL A 471 4.66 -9.21 12.62
N ARG A 472 3.96 -9.88 13.55
CA ARG A 472 4.38 -11.12 14.23
C ARG A 472 3.19 -12.05 14.45
N ILE A 473 3.34 -13.32 14.12
CA ILE A 473 2.45 -14.38 14.60
C ILE A 473 2.80 -14.65 16.07
N ILE A 474 1.85 -14.45 16.99
CA ILE A 474 1.94 -14.86 18.40
C ILE A 474 1.42 -16.29 18.57
N GLU A 475 0.33 -16.62 17.86
CA GLU A 475 -0.36 -17.90 17.99
C GLU A 475 -0.93 -18.31 16.62
N SER A 476 -0.81 -19.58 16.25
CA SER A 476 -1.40 -20.14 15.02
C SER A 476 -1.71 -21.62 15.28
N ASN A 477 -3.00 -21.96 15.31
CA ASN A 477 -3.49 -23.31 15.57
C ASN A 477 -4.92 -23.49 15.02
N GLU A 478 -5.47 -24.70 15.12
CA GLU A 478 -6.80 -25.00 14.58
C GLU A 478 -7.93 -24.20 15.23
N ALA A 479 -7.83 -23.84 16.52
CA ALA A 479 -8.88 -23.15 17.25
C ALA A 479 -8.90 -21.63 16.95
N ARG A 480 -7.74 -21.00 16.77
CA ARG A 480 -7.61 -19.57 16.40
C ARG A 480 -6.19 -19.20 15.95
N CYS A 481 -6.06 -17.97 15.44
CA CYS A 481 -4.79 -17.29 15.22
C CYS A 481 -4.72 -16.00 16.04
N VAL A 482 -3.52 -15.65 16.55
CA VAL A 482 -3.25 -14.36 17.19
C VAL A 482 -2.06 -13.71 16.49
N ILE A 483 -2.26 -12.51 15.94
CA ILE A 483 -1.27 -11.73 15.20
C ILE A 483 -1.07 -10.39 15.92
N HIS A 484 0.19 -10.00 16.11
CA HIS A 484 0.60 -8.68 16.59
C HIS A 484 1.13 -7.84 15.43
N TRP A 485 0.68 -6.60 15.33
CA TRP A 485 1.25 -5.62 14.42
C TRP A 485 1.67 -4.39 15.24
N ARG A 486 2.93 -3.97 15.07
CA ARG A 486 3.49 -2.79 15.72
C ARG A 486 3.98 -1.82 14.66
N TYR A 487 3.69 -0.53 14.82
CA TYR A 487 4.18 0.54 13.95
C TYR A 487 4.39 1.84 14.74
N ALA A 488 5.11 2.79 14.14
CA ALA A 488 5.20 4.16 14.62
C ALA A 488 4.25 5.05 13.81
N LEU A 489 3.76 6.13 14.41
CA LEU A 489 3.11 7.20 13.67
C LEU A 489 4.22 8.12 13.14
N VAL A 490 4.39 8.16 11.82
CA VAL A 490 5.50 8.84 11.13
C VAL A 490 4.99 9.48 9.83
N ASP A 491 5.42 10.71 9.53
CA ASP A 491 5.07 11.37 8.26
C ASP A 491 6.00 10.95 7.11
N VAL A 492 5.68 11.36 5.87
CA VAL A 492 6.50 11.10 4.69
C VAL A 492 7.88 11.78 4.69
N MET A 493 8.16 12.63 5.68
CA MET A 493 9.48 13.23 5.93
C MET A 493 10.31 12.40 6.93
N GLY A 494 9.75 11.34 7.52
CA GLY A 494 10.36 10.54 8.58
C GLY A 494 10.21 11.16 9.97
N VAL A 495 9.41 12.22 10.13
CA VAL A 495 9.15 12.87 11.41
C VAL A 495 8.09 12.08 12.17
N ARG A 496 8.41 11.70 13.41
CA ARG A 496 7.46 11.13 14.35
C ARG A 496 7.02 12.22 15.34
N PRO A 497 5.74 12.63 15.35
CA PRO A 497 5.26 13.74 16.18
C PRO A 497 5.14 13.37 17.67
N ARG A 498 4.70 14.35 18.47
CA ARG A 498 4.47 14.25 19.94
C ARG A 498 5.65 13.68 20.74
N LYS A 499 6.86 13.93 20.27
CA LYS A 499 8.09 13.49 20.93
C LYS A 499 8.14 14.01 22.37
N ASP A 500 8.12 13.08 23.32
CA ASP A 500 8.27 13.36 24.73
C ASP A 500 9.64 14.02 25.00
N PRO A 501 9.68 15.19 25.67
CA PRO A 501 10.91 15.99 25.78
C PRO A 501 11.91 15.43 26.80
N VAL A 502 11.53 14.45 27.64
CA VAL A 502 12.39 13.88 28.69
C VAL A 502 13.00 12.55 28.25
N THR A 503 12.20 11.70 27.60
CA THR A 503 12.54 10.33 27.21
C THR A 503 12.85 10.19 25.72
N GLY A 504 12.36 11.12 24.89
CA GLY A 504 12.50 11.08 23.44
C GLY A 504 11.61 10.07 22.71
N TRP A 505 10.70 9.38 23.42
CA TRP A 505 9.67 8.52 22.81
C TRP A 505 8.68 9.35 21.99
N THR A 506 8.10 8.72 20.97
CA THR A 506 7.10 9.29 20.06
C THR A 506 5.88 8.39 20.03
N ASP A 507 4.82 8.80 19.33
CA ASP A 507 3.62 7.96 19.20
C ASP A 507 3.93 6.64 18.46
N PHE A 508 3.51 5.52 19.05
CA PHE A 508 3.62 4.15 18.54
C PHE A 508 2.30 3.41 18.82
N SER A 509 1.95 2.43 18.00
CA SER A 509 0.81 1.56 18.26
C SER A 509 1.19 0.09 18.25
N ASP A 510 0.54 -0.66 19.14
CA ASP A 510 0.55 -2.11 19.17
C ASP A 510 -0.89 -2.61 18.99
N GLU A 511 -1.13 -3.32 17.88
CA GLU A 511 -2.41 -3.91 17.55
C GLU A 511 -2.36 -5.43 17.69
N ILE A 512 -3.37 -5.99 18.33
CA ILE A 512 -3.57 -7.44 18.47
C ILE A 512 -4.83 -7.85 17.72
N TYR A 513 -4.67 -8.85 16.85
CA TYR A 513 -5.72 -9.46 16.06
C TYR A 513 -5.93 -10.90 16.50
N THR A 514 -7.09 -11.23 17.08
CA THR A 514 -7.47 -12.63 17.37
C THR A 514 -8.49 -13.07 16.33
N ILE A 515 -8.10 -13.96 15.42
CA ILE A 515 -8.90 -14.40 14.27
C ILE A 515 -9.38 -15.85 14.47
N TYR A 516 -10.65 -16.09 14.17
CA TYR A 516 -11.33 -17.38 14.35
C TYR A 516 -11.72 -18.07 13.02
N PRO A 517 -11.92 -19.40 13.00
CA PRO A 517 -12.17 -20.18 11.79
C PRO A 517 -13.44 -19.81 10.99
N ASP A 518 -14.37 -19.06 11.60
CA ASP A 518 -15.59 -18.56 10.96
C ASP A 518 -15.41 -17.26 10.17
N GLY A 519 -14.19 -16.70 10.13
CA GLY A 519 -13.92 -15.39 9.53
C GLY A 519 -14.21 -14.20 10.46
N THR A 520 -14.57 -14.45 11.72
CA THR A 520 -14.67 -13.41 12.75
C THR A 520 -13.30 -13.12 13.35
N GLY A 521 -13.03 -11.86 13.69
CA GLY A 521 -11.88 -11.50 14.51
C GLY A 521 -12.17 -10.34 15.47
N THR A 522 -11.30 -10.17 16.46
CA THR A 522 -11.14 -8.91 17.21
C THR A 522 -9.96 -8.12 16.64
N ARG A 523 -10.08 -6.80 16.58
CA ARG A 523 -8.96 -5.85 16.47
C ARG A 523 -8.89 -5.07 17.78
N ALA A 524 -7.79 -5.20 18.51
CA ALA A 524 -7.50 -4.46 19.73
C ALA A 524 -6.33 -3.51 19.47
N VAL A 525 -6.61 -2.21 19.45
CA VAL A 525 -5.66 -1.13 19.10
C VAL A 525 -5.19 -0.45 20.38
N THR A 526 -3.90 -0.52 20.69
CA THR A 526 -3.31 0.26 21.79
C THR A 526 -2.34 1.31 21.25
N LEU A 527 -2.78 2.56 21.30
CA LEU A 527 -1.92 3.72 21.10
C LEU A 527 -1.07 3.94 22.36
N HIS A 528 0.24 4.02 22.19
CA HIS A 528 1.22 4.47 23.18
C HIS A 528 1.68 5.89 22.82
N SER A 529 1.42 6.84 23.71
CA SER A 529 1.65 8.27 23.48
C SER A 529 1.97 9.00 24.78
N SER A 530 2.71 10.12 24.71
CA SER A 530 2.82 11.08 25.81
C SER A 530 1.53 11.86 26.06
N GLN A 531 0.61 11.85 25.09
CA GLN A 531 -0.61 12.65 25.02
C GLN A 531 -1.78 11.80 24.47
N PRO A 532 -2.15 10.68 25.12
CA PRO A 532 -3.05 9.66 24.55
C PRO A 532 -4.51 10.11 24.37
N LEU A 533 -4.89 11.30 24.83
CA LEU A 533 -6.21 11.91 24.66
C LEU A 533 -6.26 13.01 23.59
N GLU A 534 -5.12 13.41 23.03
CA GLU A 534 -5.09 14.32 21.87
C GLU A 534 -5.65 13.65 20.62
N ALA A 535 -5.98 14.45 19.59
CA ALA A 535 -6.62 13.95 18.39
C ALA A 535 -5.76 12.90 17.63
N HIS A 536 -6.34 11.72 17.43
CA HIS A 536 -5.81 10.60 16.64
C HIS A 536 -6.99 9.93 15.91
N GLU A 537 -6.75 9.31 14.75
CA GLU A 537 -7.68 8.35 14.14
C GLU A 537 -7.49 6.96 14.79
N PHE A 538 -8.45 6.05 14.59
CA PHE A 538 -8.44 4.67 15.11
C PHE A 538 -9.14 3.66 14.17
N GLN A 539 -10.06 4.12 13.32
CA GLN A 539 -10.65 3.36 12.22
C GLN A 539 -11.17 4.31 11.14
N GLU A 540 -10.68 4.07 9.93
CA GLU A 540 -11.24 4.42 8.64
C GLU A 540 -11.57 3.12 7.88
N SER A 541 -12.59 3.16 7.02
CA SER A 541 -13.07 2.06 6.19
C SER A 541 -12.54 2.22 4.77
N ILE A 542 -11.39 1.61 4.47
CA ILE A 542 -10.63 1.81 3.23
C ILE A 542 -10.74 0.59 2.31
N LEU A 543 -10.99 0.84 1.02
CA LEU A 543 -10.89 -0.13 -0.06
C LEU A 543 -9.50 -0.04 -0.69
N VAL A 544 -8.82 -1.18 -0.86
CA VAL A 544 -7.52 -1.24 -1.55
C VAL A 544 -7.71 -1.82 -2.95
N LEU A 545 -7.17 -1.13 -3.95
CA LEU A 545 -7.46 -1.35 -5.36
C LEU A 545 -6.21 -1.85 -6.08
N GLY A 546 -6.35 -2.94 -6.83
CA GLY A 546 -5.28 -3.42 -7.70
C GLY A 546 -5.14 -2.56 -8.97
N PRO A 547 -3.98 -2.64 -9.64
CA PRO A 547 -3.84 -2.14 -11.01
C PRO A 547 -4.94 -2.74 -11.90
N GLY A 548 -5.57 -1.88 -12.72
CA GLY A 548 -6.76 -2.20 -13.51
C GLY A 548 -8.11 -2.07 -12.78
N GLN A 549 -8.14 -1.60 -11.52
CA GLN A 549 -9.37 -1.38 -10.77
C GLN A 549 -9.59 0.09 -10.39
N THR A 550 -10.84 0.53 -10.46
CA THR A 550 -11.36 1.79 -9.91
C THR A 550 -12.27 1.51 -8.71
N PRO A 551 -12.72 2.53 -7.94
CA PRO A 551 -13.72 2.32 -6.89
C PRO A 551 -15.01 1.64 -7.39
N HIS A 552 -15.47 1.97 -8.61
CA HIS A 552 -16.70 1.42 -9.18
C HIS A 552 -16.64 -0.09 -9.41
N ASP A 553 -15.46 -0.65 -9.64
CA ASP A 553 -15.23 -2.08 -9.90
C ASP A 553 -15.29 -2.93 -8.62
N VAL A 554 -15.13 -2.32 -7.45
CA VAL A 554 -15.12 -3.03 -6.15
C VAL A 554 -16.31 -2.72 -5.25
N ILE A 555 -16.99 -1.58 -5.43
CA ILE A 555 -18.16 -1.20 -4.61
C ILE A 555 -19.31 -0.64 -5.47
N GLY A 556 -20.54 -0.83 -5.00
CA GLY A 556 -21.74 -0.20 -5.57
C GLY A 556 -22.03 1.15 -4.90
N PRO A 557 -22.97 1.95 -5.44
CA PRO A 557 -23.35 3.21 -4.82
C PRO A 557 -23.96 3.02 -3.43
N ASP A 558 -24.75 1.95 -3.22
CA ASP A 558 -25.34 1.56 -1.93
C ASP A 558 -24.29 0.97 -0.96
N ALA A 559 -23.20 1.70 -0.76
CA ALA A 559 -21.91 1.23 -0.27
C ALA A 559 -21.88 0.80 1.20
N LEU A 560 -22.86 1.20 2.02
CA LEU A 560 -22.82 1.00 3.47
C LEU A 560 -24.19 0.61 4.03
N THR A 561 -24.27 -0.48 4.78
CA THR A 561 -25.45 -0.84 5.57
C THR A 561 -25.11 -0.83 7.06
N MET A 562 -25.84 0.00 7.82
CA MET A 562 -25.72 0.11 9.27
C MET A 562 -26.85 -0.67 9.96
N ALA A 563 -26.57 -1.22 11.14
CA ALA A 563 -27.55 -1.83 12.03
C ALA A 563 -27.30 -1.46 13.50
N ASN A 564 -28.33 -1.62 14.33
CA ASN A 564 -28.27 -1.42 15.78
C ASN A 564 -28.57 -2.72 16.55
N MET A 565 -28.38 -2.68 17.86
CA MET A 565 -28.61 -3.83 18.75
C MET A 565 -30.08 -4.31 18.82
N ALA A 566 -31.04 -3.57 18.23
CA ALA A 566 -32.44 -4.00 18.10
C ALA A 566 -32.67 -4.91 16.87
N GLY A 567 -31.79 -4.87 15.86
CA GLY A 567 -31.96 -5.59 14.58
C GLY A 567 -32.64 -4.78 13.49
N GLU A 568 -32.74 -3.46 13.67
CA GLU A 568 -33.08 -2.53 12.60
C GLU A 568 -31.87 -2.35 11.67
N GLU A 569 -32.09 -2.04 10.40
CA GLU A 569 -31.02 -1.80 9.42
C GLU A 569 -31.36 -0.63 8.48
N HIS A 570 -30.34 0.08 8.00
CA HIS A 570 -30.47 1.17 7.04
C HIS A 570 -29.27 1.17 6.08
N THR A 571 -29.53 1.37 4.78
CA THR A 571 -28.49 1.42 3.75
C THR A 571 -28.34 2.84 3.23
N TYR A 572 -27.09 3.30 3.16
CA TYR A 572 -26.67 4.59 2.64
C TYR A 572 -26.16 4.43 1.22
N SER A 573 -26.43 5.43 0.39
CA SER A 573 -25.98 5.48 -1.01
C SER A 573 -25.09 6.70 -1.25
N TRP A 574 -24.04 6.49 -2.05
CA TRP A 574 -23.11 7.49 -2.56
C TRP A 574 -23.48 7.93 -4.00
N ALA A 575 -24.65 7.49 -4.52
CA ALA A 575 -25.09 7.77 -5.90
C ALA A 575 -25.10 9.28 -6.24
N ASP A 576 -25.53 10.11 -5.28
CA ASP A 576 -25.60 11.57 -5.39
C ASP A 576 -24.43 12.27 -4.65
N GLY A 577 -23.33 11.54 -4.43
CA GLY A 577 -22.24 11.92 -3.51
C GLY A 577 -22.43 11.36 -2.09
N PRO A 578 -21.46 11.58 -1.19
CA PRO A 578 -21.48 11.02 0.17
C PRO A 578 -22.67 11.55 0.99
N PRO A 579 -23.28 10.71 1.86
CA PRO A 579 -24.34 11.15 2.74
C PRO A 579 -23.81 12.23 3.72
N PRO A 580 -24.62 13.22 4.13
CA PRO A 580 -24.18 14.28 5.03
C PRO A 580 -23.98 13.81 6.48
N VAL A 581 -24.57 12.67 6.85
CA VAL A 581 -24.43 12.03 8.17
C VAL A 581 -24.82 10.55 8.08
N ILE A 582 -24.21 9.72 8.92
CA ILE A 582 -24.60 8.32 9.15
C ILE A 582 -25.10 8.22 10.60
N ASP A 583 -26.42 8.33 10.78
CA ASP A 583 -27.10 8.41 12.08
C ASP A 583 -28.24 7.39 12.29
N LYS A 584 -28.53 6.54 11.30
CA LYS A 584 -29.64 5.59 11.25
C LYS A 584 -29.14 4.15 11.01
N PRO A 585 -29.83 3.12 11.56
CA PRO A 585 -30.88 3.24 12.58
C PRO A 585 -30.33 3.86 13.87
N ASP A 586 -31.20 4.35 14.76
CA ASP A 586 -30.71 5.03 15.96
C ASP A 586 -29.82 4.12 16.82
N ARG A 587 -28.77 4.71 17.40
CA ARG A 587 -27.68 4.02 18.10
C ARG A 587 -27.11 2.81 17.31
N CYS A 588 -26.97 2.95 15.98
CA CYS A 588 -26.26 1.99 15.15
C CYS A 588 -24.81 1.79 15.64
N ASN A 589 -24.38 0.53 15.69
CA ASN A 589 -23.05 0.13 16.16
C ASN A 589 -22.47 -1.07 15.36
N ILE A 590 -23.22 -1.54 14.36
CA ILE A 590 -22.84 -2.60 13.43
C ILE A 590 -22.76 -1.97 12.04
N GLN A 591 -21.61 -2.09 11.39
CA GLN A 591 -21.36 -1.64 10.03
C GLN A 591 -21.18 -2.86 9.11
N LEU A 592 -21.69 -2.78 7.88
CA LEU A 592 -21.45 -3.73 6.81
C LEU A 592 -21.13 -2.97 5.52
N THR A 593 -19.93 -3.17 4.99
CA THR A 593 -19.43 -2.49 3.78
C THR A 593 -19.80 -3.30 2.54
N ASN A 594 -20.61 -2.72 1.64
CA ASN A 594 -21.24 -3.41 0.52
C ASN A 594 -20.35 -3.51 -0.74
N ILE A 595 -19.14 -4.07 -0.57
CA ILE A 595 -18.28 -4.45 -1.70
C ILE A 595 -18.97 -5.47 -2.62
N ARG A 596 -18.48 -5.59 -3.86
CA ARG A 596 -18.97 -6.52 -4.88
C ARG A 596 -18.46 -7.96 -4.66
N SER A 597 -18.77 -8.50 -3.49
CA SER A 597 -18.45 -9.88 -3.06
C SER A 597 -19.65 -10.47 -2.32
N ASP A 598 -19.81 -11.79 -2.38
CA ASP A 598 -20.72 -12.52 -1.49
C ASP A 598 -20.31 -12.35 -0.02
N THR A 599 -19.00 -12.19 0.25
CA THR A 599 -18.44 -12.04 1.60
C THR A 599 -18.01 -10.59 1.83
N ARG A 600 -18.80 -9.86 2.62
CA ARG A 600 -18.65 -8.42 2.86
C ARG A 600 -17.95 -8.12 4.20
N PRO A 601 -17.11 -7.07 4.28
CA PRO A 601 -16.52 -6.62 5.54
C PRO A 601 -17.57 -6.11 6.51
N PHE A 602 -17.48 -6.52 7.77
CA PHE A 602 -18.26 -5.96 8.87
C PHE A 602 -17.37 -5.41 9.97
N VAL A 603 -17.92 -4.48 10.76
CA VAL A 603 -17.35 -3.98 12.02
C VAL A 603 -18.46 -3.96 13.07
N VAL A 604 -18.15 -4.34 14.32
CA VAL A 604 -19.03 -4.12 15.47
C VAL A 604 -18.27 -3.44 16.59
N VAL A 605 -18.75 -2.26 16.98
CA VAL A 605 -18.23 -1.49 18.11
C VAL A 605 -19.21 -1.56 19.31
N PRO A 606 -18.74 -1.26 20.55
CA PRO A 606 -19.63 -0.99 21.68
C PRO A 606 -20.68 0.08 21.36
N ASP A 607 -21.94 -0.17 21.74
CA ASP A 607 -23.08 0.72 21.48
C ASP A 607 -23.22 1.87 22.50
N GLY A 608 -22.36 1.89 23.52
CA GLY A 608 -22.37 2.86 24.61
C GLY A 608 -21.82 4.26 24.25
N PRO A 609 -21.81 5.19 25.23
CA PRO A 609 -21.27 6.53 25.06
C PRO A 609 -19.76 6.52 24.85
N CYS A 610 -19.24 7.50 24.10
CA CYS A 610 -17.82 7.63 23.79
C CYS A 610 -17.29 9.07 23.92
N LEU A 611 -15.96 9.20 23.90
CA LEU A 611 -15.24 10.48 23.83
C LEU A 611 -14.53 10.57 22.48
N THR A 612 -14.94 11.51 21.64
CA THR A 612 -14.37 11.72 20.29
C THR A 612 -12.94 12.28 20.34
N ARG A 613 -12.23 12.25 19.21
CA ARG A 613 -10.88 12.82 19.02
C ARG A 613 -10.81 14.33 19.27
N ASP A 614 -11.94 15.03 19.17
CA ASP A 614 -12.09 16.45 19.53
C ASP A 614 -12.73 16.66 20.92
N LEU A 615 -12.62 15.65 21.79
CA LEU A 615 -13.01 15.66 23.20
C LEU A 615 -14.49 15.92 23.49
N ARG A 616 -15.38 15.74 22.50
CA ARG A 616 -16.83 15.77 22.70
C ARG A 616 -17.33 14.44 23.23
N ARG A 617 -18.35 14.50 24.09
CA ARG A 617 -19.09 13.31 24.52
C ARG A 617 -20.21 13.02 23.53
N SER A 618 -20.24 11.79 23.04
CA SER A 618 -21.39 11.21 22.33
C SER A 618 -22.07 10.17 23.23
N ASP A 619 -23.38 10.00 23.10
CA ASP A 619 -24.18 8.98 23.79
C ASP A 619 -24.20 7.63 23.07
N ARG A 620 -23.61 7.57 21.87
CA ARG A 620 -23.46 6.42 20.97
C ARG A 620 -22.14 6.50 20.19
N PRO A 621 -21.65 5.41 19.59
CA PRO A 621 -20.59 5.48 18.58
C PRO A 621 -20.98 6.38 17.39
N VAL A 622 -19.97 6.89 16.67
CA VAL A 622 -20.13 7.84 15.55
C VAL A 622 -19.38 7.29 14.32
N PHE A 623 -20.00 7.42 13.14
CA PHE A 623 -19.47 6.90 11.87
C PHE A 623 -19.43 8.04 10.82
N PRO A 624 -18.43 8.92 10.80
CA PRO A 624 -18.39 10.03 9.84
C PRO A 624 -18.15 9.53 8.39
N PRO A 625 -19.01 9.86 7.41
CA PRO A 625 -18.75 9.53 6.01
C PRO A 625 -17.56 10.32 5.48
N TYR A 626 -16.75 9.72 4.60
CA TYR A 626 -15.67 10.45 3.95
C TYR A 626 -16.27 11.43 2.92
N THR A 627 -16.00 12.73 3.12
CA THR A 627 -16.62 13.83 2.33
C THR A 627 -15.61 14.79 1.70
N ALA A 628 -14.32 14.65 2.03
CA ALA A 628 -13.24 15.40 1.40
C ALA A 628 -12.75 14.69 0.12
N GLU A 629 -11.93 15.39 -0.67
CA GLU A 629 -11.08 14.79 -1.71
C GLU A 629 -11.79 13.81 -2.68
N ILE A 630 -13.00 14.13 -3.17
CA ILE A 630 -13.67 13.38 -4.27
C ILE A 630 -13.60 14.20 -5.57
N GLN A 631 -13.12 13.62 -6.68
CA GLN A 631 -13.13 14.30 -7.99
C GLN A 631 -14.46 14.12 -8.73
N PRO A 632 -14.83 15.04 -9.66
CA PRO A 632 -16.01 14.87 -10.50
C PRO A 632 -16.02 13.53 -11.26
N GLY A 633 -17.10 12.76 -11.11
CA GLY A 633 -17.27 11.46 -11.75
C GLY A 633 -16.73 10.27 -10.95
N GLN A 634 -16.09 10.47 -9.79
CA GLN A 634 -15.69 9.41 -8.87
C GLN A 634 -16.79 9.15 -7.82
N LEU A 635 -17.04 7.88 -7.49
CA LEU A 635 -17.96 7.50 -6.39
C LEU A 635 -17.40 7.77 -4.98
N LEU A 636 -16.07 7.66 -4.85
CA LEU A 636 -15.30 7.74 -3.61
C LEU A 636 -13.99 8.51 -3.90
N PRO A 637 -13.34 9.11 -2.89
CA PRO A 637 -12.00 9.67 -3.06
C PRO A 637 -11.03 8.59 -3.57
N TRP A 638 -10.10 8.91 -4.47
CA TRP A 638 -9.24 7.91 -5.12
C TRP A 638 -7.79 8.38 -5.26
N TRP A 639 -6.87 7.66 -4.61
CA TRP A 639 -5.46 8.03 -4.50
C TRP A 639 -4.50 6.87 -4.82
N ASN A 640 -3.32 7.16 -5.37
CA ASN A 640 -2.29 6.15 -5.71
C ASN A 640 -0.92 6.37 -5.03
N HIS A 641 -0.86 7.18 -3.97
CA HIS A 641 0.34 7.35 -3.10
C HIS A 641 0.59 6.16 -2.13
N TRP A 642 -0.37 5.24 -2.05
CA TRP A 642 -0.39 3.99 -1.30
C TRP A 642 -1.38 3.04 -2.01
N PRO A 643 -1.25 1.69 -1.96
CA PRO A 643 -0.26 0.89 -1.23
C PRO A 643 1.16 0.93 -1.80
N THR A 644 1.36 0.53 -3.05
CA THR A 644 2.69 0.06 -3.51
C THR A 644 3.67 1.17 -3.92
N SER A 645 3.37 2.44 -3.62
CA SER A 645 4.19 3.57 -4.05
C SER A 645 5.22 3.96 -2.98
N GLU A 646 6.47 4.09 -3.39
CA GLU A 646 7.56 4.67 -2.57
C GLU A 646 7.64 6.21 -2.71
N LEU A 647 6.68 6.85 -3.39
CA LEU A 647 6.61 8.31 -3.49
C LEU A 647 6.45 8.92 -2.09
N PRO A 648 7.37 9.79 -1.61
CA PRO A 648 7.20 10.58 -0.39
C PRO A 648 6.12 11.66 -0.61
N SER A 649 4.88 11.23 -0.46
CA SER A 649 3.64 11.92 -0.76
C SER A 649 2.57 11.49 0.24
N ASP A 650 2.02 12.47 0.94
CA ASP A 650 0.84 12.38 1.80
C ASP A 650 -0.35 12.91 0.96
N GLY A 651 -1.15 12.00 0.40
CA GLY A 651 -2.23 12.30 -0.54
C GLY A 651 -1.80 12.66 -1.98
N ARG A 652 -1.85 11.68 -2.91
CA ARG A 652 -1.80 11.91 -4.37
C ARG A 652 -2.99 11.26 -5.08
N TRP A 653 -3.72 12.05 -5.87
CA TRP A 653 -4.79 11.60 -6.76
C TRP A 653 -4.37 10.47 -7.70
N ALA A 654 -5.27 9.50 -7.91
CA ALA A 654 -5.16 8.53 -8.98
C ALA A 654 -5.68 9.13 -10.30
N GLU A 655 -4.78 9.47 -11.22
CA GLU A 655 -5.11 9.94 -12.58
C GLU A 655 -5.69 8.80 -13.45
N GLY A 656 -5.48 7.54 -13.04
CA GLY A 656 -5.97 6.33 -13.71
C GLY A 656 -5.64 5.07 -12.90
N ALA A 657 -6.12 3.92 -13.39
CA ALA A 657 -5.95 2.61 -12.76
C ALA A 657 -4.64 1.89 -13.16
N ASP A 658 -3.59 2.64 -13.48
CA ASP A 658 -2.30 2.11 -13.96
C ASP A 658 -1.47 1.44 -12.83
N ARG A 659 -1.76 1.81 -11.59
CA ARG A 659 -1.06 1.41 -10.36
C ARG A 659 -2.05 0.99 -9.27
N ALA A 660 -1.53 0.30 -8.26
CA ALA A 660 -2.31 0.01 -7.06
C ALA A 660 -2.66 1.32 -6.34
N SER A 661 -3.88 1.40 -5.83
CA SER A 661 -4.50 2.61 -5.30
C SER A 661 -5.42 2.28 -4.12
N HIS A 662 -6.09 3.28 -3.55
CA HIS A 662 -7.07 3.10 -2.49
C HIS A 662 -8.18 4.15 -2.54
N ALA A 663 -9.28 3.87 -1.85
CA ALA A 663 -10.44 4.75 -1.72
C ALA A 663 -11.12 4.59 -0.36
N SER A 664 -11.52 5.70 0.26
CA SER A 664 -12.09 5.75 1.62
C SER A 664 -13.60 5.96 1.63
N LEU A 665 -14.30 5.31 2.57
CA LEU A 665 -15.77 5.34 2.68
C LEU A 665 -16.27 6.05 3.94
N VAL A 666 -15.68 5.74 5.10
CA VAL A 666 -16.03 6.26 6.44
C VAL A 666 -14.70 6.52 7.16
N SER A 667 -14.48 7.72 7.69
CA SER A 667 -13.26 8.12 8.43
C SER A 667 -13.62 8.60 9.83
N GLY A 668 -12.72 8.43 10.79
CA GLY A 668 -12.87 8.95 12.14
C GLY A 668 -13.99 8.25 12.91
N LEU A 669 -14.10 6.92 12.80
CA LEU A 669 -15.08 6.15 13.55
C LEU A 669 -14.76 6.25 15.06
N GLU A 670 -15.71 6.75 15.84
CA GLU A 670 -15.55 6.98 17.27
C GLU A 670 -16.38 5.98 18.08
N TRP A 671 -15.76 5.35 19.08
CA TRP A 671 -16.46 4.44 19.99
C TRP A 671 -15.83 4.43 21.39
N ALA A 672 -16.46 3.71 22.31
CA ALA A 672 -16.06 3.68 23.72
C ALA A 672 -14.64 3.12 23.88
N ASP A 673 -13.81 3.82 24.66
CA ASP A 673 -12.47 3.37 25.01
C ASP A 673 -12.53 2.15 25.95
N HIS A 674 -11.74 1.13 25.65
CA HIS A 674 -11.65 -0.08 26.46
C HIS A 674 -10.77 0.15 27.71
N ALA A 675 -9.64 0.84 27.52
CA ALA A 675 -8.76 1.26 28.61
C ALA A 675 -8.05 2.58 28.27
N VAL A 676 -7.76 3.38 29.29
CA VAL A 676 -6.98 4.61 29.18
C VAL A 676 -6.01 4.67 30.36
N THR A 677 -4.77 5.04 30.09
CA THR A 677 -3.73 5.33 31.09
C THR A 677 -3.10 6.69 30.80
N PRO A 678 -2.24 7.25 31.68
CA PRO A 678 -1.53 8.49 31.40
C PRO A 678 -0.65 8.45 30.14
N THR A 679 -0.31 7.25 29.63
CA THR A 679 0.58 7.07 28.46
C THR A 679 0.03 6.11 27.39
N SER A 680 -1.26 5.74 27.46
CA SER A 680 -1.89 4.91 26.43
C SER A 680 -3.41 5.07 26.33
N ARG A 681 -3.95 4.78 25.15
CA ARG A 681 -5.40 4.68 24.87
C ARG A 681 -5.66 3.40 24.07
N THR A 682 -6.57 2.57 24.56
CA THR A 682 -6.90 1.27 23.95
C THR A 682 -8.36 1.23 23.53
N ARG A 683 -8.59 0.86 22.27
CA ARG A 683 -9.93 0.64 21.68
C ARG A 683 -10.00 -0.75 21.06
N VAL A 684 -11.20 -1.36 21.07
CA VAL A 684 -11.42 -2.73 20.57
C VAL A 684 -12.71 -2.80 19.77
N HIS A 685 -12.70 -3.51 18.65
CA HIS A 685 -13.91 -3.84 17.88
C HIS A 685 -13.85 -5.28 17.35
N LEU A 686 -15.01 -5.87 17.06
CA LEU A 686 -15.07 -7.04 16.18
C LEU A 686 -15.01 -6.59 14.72
N HIS A 687 -14.41 -7.42 13.88
CA HIS A 687 -14.48 -7.30 12.43
C HIS A 687 -14.50 -8.68 11.77
N GLY A 688 -14.60 -8.72 10.45
CA GLY A 688 -14.50 -9.96 9.68
C GLY A 688 -15.10 -9.84 8.29
N LEU A 689 -15.19 -10.97 7.59
CA LEU A 689 -15.93 -11.10 6.35
C LEU A 689 -17.15 -12.00 6.56
N THR A 690 -18.30 -11.65 5.98
CA THR A 690 -19.56 -12.38 6.20
C THR A 690 -20.50 -12.35 5.00
N ARG A 691 -21.29 -13.43 4.83
CA ARG A 691 -22.44 -13.46 3.90
C ARG A 691 -23.74 -12.96 4.54
N ASN A 692 -23.75 -12.74 5.86
CA ASN A 692 -24.91 -12.25 6.61
C ASN A 692 -25.30 -10.81 6.20
N ARG A 693 -26.55 -10.41 6.49
CA ARG A 693 -26.93 -8.98 6.47
C ARG A 693 -26.59 -8.36 7.82
N ALA A 694 -26.56 -7.02 7.89
CA ALA A 694 -26.17 -6.29 9.09
C ALA A 694 -27.02 -6.67 10.31
N ARG A 695 -28.35 -6.80 10.16
CA ARG A 695 -29.24 -7.26 11.25
C ARG A 695 -28.94 -8.67 11.77
N ASP A 696 -28.42 -9.57 10.92
CA ASP A 696 -28.19 -10.97 11.27
C ASP A 696 -26.90 -11.14 12.09
N LEU A 697 -26.06 -10.09 12.19
CA LEU A 697 -24.89 -10.02 13.07
C LEU A 697 -25.23 -9.67 14.52
N VAL A 698 -26.44 -9.16 14.82
CA VAL A 698 -26.85 -8.75 16.17
C VAL A 698 -26.69 -9.84 17.24
N PRO A 699 -26.97 -11.14 16.99
CA PRO A 699 -26.68 -12.20 17.96
C PRO A 699 -25.19 -12.29 18.31
N MET A 700 -24.29 -12.15 17.32
CA MET A 700 -22.85 -12.14 17.55
C MET A 700 -22.41 -10.88 18.31
N ALA A 701 -22.92 -9.71 17.93
CA ALA A 701 -22.68 -8.47 18.65
C ALA A 701 -23.07 -8.58 20.14
N ARG A 702 -24.25 -9.15 20.44
CA ARG A 702 -24.68 -9.42 21.82
C ARG A 702 -23.79 -10.44 22.53
N SER A 703 -23.35 -11.50 21.85
CA SER A 703 -22.47 -12.52 22.45
C SER A 703 -21.08 -12.01 22.85
N TRP A 704 -20.66 -10.85 22.32
CA TRP A 704 -19.37 -10.21 22.62
C TRP A 704 -19.51 -9.00 23.55
N LEU A 705 -20.52 -8.14 23.33
CA LEU A 705 -20.78 -6.96 24.18
C LEU A 705 -21.48 -7.30 25.50
N ASN A 706 -22.27 -8.37 25.53
CA ASN A 706 -23.03 -8.85 26.69
C ASN A 706 -22.93 -10.39 26.80
N PRO A 707 -21.71 -10.94 26.94
CA PRO A 707 -21.44 -12.37 26.89
C PRO A 707 -22.21 -13.12 27.99
N PRO A 708 -22.72 -14.33 27.74
CA PRO A 708 -23.41 -15.11 28.77
C PRO A 708 -22.51 -15.43 29.96
N LEU A 709 -23.14 -15.61 31.12
CA LEU A 709 -22.42 -15.92 32.35
C LEU A 709 -21.86 -17.35 32.26
N LEU A 710 -20.59 -17.52 32.59
CA LEU A 710 -19.93 -18.83 32.65
C LEU A 710 -19.91 -19.32 34.11
N ASP A 711 -20.72 -20.33 34.40
CA ASP A 711 -20.65 -21.12 35.63
C ASP A 711 -19.57 -22.19 35.49
N VAL A 712 -18.63 -22.24 36.43
CA VAL A 712 -17.49 -23.19 36.42
C VAL A 712 -17.71 -24.19 37.54
N GLN A 713 -17.99 -25.43 37.15
CA GLN A 713 -18.51 -26.45 38.06
C GLN A 713 -17.40 -27.37 38.60
N THR A 714 -16.26 -27.48 37.90
CA THR A 714 -15.06 -28.16 38.43
C THR A 714 -14.43 -27.36 39.58
N PRO A 715 -14.33 -27.93 40.81
CA PRO A 715 -13.59 -27.31 41.90
C PRO A 715 -12.10 -27.17 41.58
N GLY A 716 -11.49 -26.03 41.93
CA GLY A 716 -10.07 -25.77 41.66
C GLY A 716 -9.78 -25.15 40.29
N VAL A 717 -10.81 -24.82 39.50
CA VAL A 717 -10.70 -23.96 38.31
C VAL A 717 -11.29 -22.60 38.63
N THR A 718 -10.62 -21.51 38.23
CA THR A 718 -11.10 -20.14 38.43
C THR A 718 -11.37 -19.46 37.10
N SER A 719 -12.47 -18.70 37.01
CA SER A 719 -12.76 -17.87 35.83
C SER A 719 -12.17 -16.47 35.98
N ARG A 720 -11.39 -16.03 34.98
CA ARG A 720 -11.00 -14.63 34.80
C ARG A 720 -12.09 -13.79 34.11
N ARG A 721 -13.28 -14.36 33.88
CA ARG A 721 -14.39 -13.85 33.07
C ARG A 721 -14.12 -13.95 31.56
N TYR A 722 -15.00 -13.35 30.77
CA TYR A 722 -14.87 -13.21 29.32
C TYR A 722 -13.89 -12.08 29.00
N GLU A 723 -12.92 -12.35 28.13
CA GLU A 723 -11.96 -11.38 27.62
C GLU A 723 -12.43 -10.88 26.25
N ALA A 724 -12.77 -9.60 26.17
CA ALA A 724 -13.28 -8.97 24.96
C ALA A 724 -12.21 -8.81 23.88
N LEU A 725 -10.92 -8.73 24.24
CA LEU A 725 -9.81 -8.68 23.28
C LEU A 725 -9.55 -10.06 22.63
N GLU A 726 -9.76 -11.14 23.38
CA GLU A 726 -9.61 -12.52 22.89
C GLU A 726 -10.93 -13.11 22.36
N ARG A 727 -12.09 -12.44 22.57
CA ARG A 727 -13.45 -12.95 22.26
C ARG A 727 -13.73 -14.33 22.87
N ALA A 728 -13.15 -14.59 24.05
CA ALA A 728 -13.08 -15.92 24.68
C ALA A 728 -13.23 -15.84 26.20
N TYR A 729 -13.68 -16.93 26.82
CA TYR A 729 -13.62 -17.06 28.28
C TYR A 729 -12.25 -17.55 28.72
N VAL A 730 -11.63 -16.85 29.66
CA VAL A 730 -10.32 -17.21 30.19
C VAL A 730 -10.49 -17.88 31.55
N LEU A 731 -9.94 -19.09 31.69
CA LEU A 731 -9.91 -19.87 32.93
C LEU A 731 -8.46 -20.14 33.35
N ASP A 732 -8.20 -20.24 34.66
CA ASP A 732 -6.97 -20.85 35.17
C ASP A 732 -7.31 -22.19 35.84
N CYS A 733 -6.61 -23.27 35.48
CA CYS A 733 -6.64 -24.52 36.23
C CYS A 733 -5.63 -24.49 37.38
N GLY A 734 -6.04 -24.99 38.56
CA GLY A 734 -5.14 -25.45 39.59
C GLY A 734 -4.48 -26.80 39.26
N ASP A 735 -3.62 -27.28 40.16
CA ASP A 735 -2.93 -28.56 39.99
C ASP A 735 -3.90 -29.76 40.06
N GLY A 736 -3.60 -30.80 39.28
CA GLY A 736 -4.37 -32.05 39.25
C GLY A 736 -5.68 -32.02 38.44
N ILE A 737 -6.09 -30.87 37.89
CA ILE A 737 -7.29 -30.77 37.06
C ILE A 737 -7.07 -31.48 35.72
N ALA A 738 -7.73 -32.63 35.56
CA ALA A 738 -7.74 -33.44 34.33
C ALA A 738 -9.04 -33.35 33.52
N GLU A 739 -10.10 -32.80 34.13
CA GLU A 739 -11.46 -32.71 33.58
C GLU A 739 -12.10 -31.39 34.00
N LEU A 740 -12.82 -30.74 33.07
CA LEU A 740 -13.40 -29.42 33.21
C LEU A 740 -14.89 -29.45 32.82
N SER A 741 -15.76 -29.30 33.82
CA SER A 741 -17.20 -29.13 33.65
C SER A 741 -17.60 -27.67 33.85
N LEU A 742 -18.41 -27.14 32.94
CA LEU A 742 -18.86 -25.75 32.94
C LEU A 742 -20.24 -25.62 32.28
N ARG A 743 -20.98 -24.57 32.64
CA ARG A 743 -22.29 -24.24 32.07
C ARG A 743 -22.31 -22.80 31.59
N VAL A 744 -22.69 -22.59 30.34
CA VAL A 744 -22.83 -21.26 29.74
C VAL A 744 -24.29 -20.84 29.85
N GLU A 745 -24.60 -19.83 30.65
CA GLU A 745 -25.95 -19.30 30.89
C GLU A 745 -26.45 -18.44 29.72
N ALA A 746 -26.53 -19.05 28.53
CA ALA A 746 -26.98 -18.41 27.32
C ALA A 746 -28.49 -18.08 27.35
N SER A 747 -28.84 -16.93 26.79
CA SER A 747 -30.20 -16.39 26.74
C SER A 747 -30.40 -15.54 25.48
N ARG A 748 -31.63 -15.13 25.17
CA ARG A 748 -31.90 -14.18 24.06
C ARG A 748 -31.27 -12.78 24.25
N GLY A 749 -30.91 -12.42 25.49
CA GLY A 749 -30.20 -11.18 25.82
C GLY A 749 -28.68 -11.32 25.80
N SER A 750 -28.18 -12.50 26.17
CA SER A 750 -26.77 -12.90 26.16
C SER A 750 -26.64 -14.23 25.41
N PRO A 751 -26.76 -14.23 24.07
CA PRO A 751 -26.72 -15.47 23.29
C PRO A 751 -25.30 -16.03 23.28
N LEU A 752 -25.18 -17.35 23.24
CA LEU A 752 -23.92 -17.99 22.89
C LEU A 752 -23.83 -18.09 21.37
N VAL A 753 -22.79 -17.50 20.78
CA VAL A 753 -22.44 -17.64 19.36
C VAL A 753 -20.95 -17.94 19.28
N ASN A 754 -20.60 -19.06 18.66
CA ASN A 754 -19.23 -19.58 18.45
C ASN A 754 -18.34 -19.46 19.70
N LEU A 755 -18.43 -20.43 20.61
CA LEU A 755 -17.71 -20.43 21.89
C LEU A 755 -16.20 -20.47 21.67
N ALA A 756 -15.46 -19.64 22.40
CA ALA A 756 -14.02 -19.81 22.57
C ALA A 756 -13.66 -19.89 24.07
N LEU A 757 -12.79 -20.84 24.43
CA LEU A 757 -12.22 -20.98 25.77
C LEU A 757 -10.69 -20.96 25.72
N VAL A 758 -10.08 -20.31 26.71
CA VAL A 758 -8.63 -20.32 26.97
C VAL A 758 -8.41 -20.84 28.38
N VAL A 759 -8.11 -22.13 28.51
CA VAL A 759 -7.95 -22.84 29.77
C VAL A 759 -6.46 -22.91 30.12
N ARG A 760 -6.00 -21.98 30.95
CA ARG A 760 -4.59 -21.80 31.28
C ARG A 760 -4.10 -22.86 32.26
N ASN A 761 -2.84 -23.28 32.09
CA ASN A 761 -2.19 -24.32 32.90
C ASN A 761 -2.86 -25.70 32.85
N TRP A 762 -3.47 -26.07 31.71
CA TRP A 762 -4.10 -27.36 31.49
C TRP A 762 -3.15 -28.54 31.75
N ARG A 763 -3.46 -29.36 32.77
CA ARG A 763 -2.72 -30.59 33.13
C ARG A 763 -3.43 -31.89 32.71
N GLY A 764 -4.64 -31.81 32.16
CA GLY A 764 -5.40 -32.95 31.63
C GLY A 764 -4.89 -33.50 30.29
N SER A 765 -5.75 -34.24 29.58
CA SER A 765 -5.41 -35.00 28.38
C SER A 765 -4.61 -34.20 27.32
N GLN A 766 -3.72 -34.90 26.61
CA GLN A 766 -3.09 -34.41 25.36
C GLN A 766 -4.06 -34.44 24.16
N SER A 767 -5.20 -35.12 24.31
CA SER A 767 -6.30 -35.13 23.36
C SER A 767 -7.61 -35.14 24.16
N PRO A 768 -8.05 -33.97 24.65
CA PRO A 768 -9.30 -33.88 25.40
C PRO A 768 -10.48 -34.10 24.46
N SER A 769 -11.45 -34.87 24.93
CA SER A 769 -12.76 -35.02 24.30
C SER A 769 -13.72 -33.96 24.86
N VAL A 770 -14.69 -33.55 24.06
CA VAL A 770 -15.70 -32.54 24.42
C VAL A 770 -17.08 -33.19 24.42
N TRP A 771 -17.88 -32.90 25.43
CA TRP A 771 -19.30 -33.24 25.47
C TRP A 771 -20.13 -31.98 25.65
N MET A 772 -21.30 -31.93 25.00
CA MET A 772 -22.25 -30.83 25.01
C MET A 772 -23.64 -31.37 25.31
N ASP A 773 -24.23 -30.92 26.42
CA ASP A 773 -25.50 -31.42 26.97
C ASP A 773 -25.55 -32.97 27.03
N GLY A 774 -24.43 -33.58 27.42
CA GLY A 774 -24.22 -35.03 27.51
C GLY A 774 -23.81 -35.75 26.21
N ASN A 775 -23.88 -35.08 25.06
CA ASN A 775 -23.56 -35.67 23.76
C ASN A 775 -22.09 -35.41 23.38
N ALA A 776 -21.35 -36.42 22.94
CA ALA A 776 -19.97 -36.25 22.51
C ALA A 776 -19.89 -35.40 21.22
N VAL A 777 -19.03 -34.38 21.23
CA VAL A 777 -18.75 -33.51 20.08
C VAL A 777 -17.40 -33.93 19.49
N PRO A 778 -17.36 -34.55 18.29
CA PRO A 778 -16.11 -35.01 17.70
C PRO A 778 -15.27 -33.82 17.20
N PRO A 779 -13.93 -33.86 17.32
CA PRO A 779 -13.06 -32.86 16.73
C PRO A 779 -13.24 -32.76 15.21
N GLY A 780 -13.22 -31.54 14.66
CA GLY A 780 -13.45 -31.25 13.25
C GLY A 780 -13.77 -29.78 13.00
N ALA A 781 -14.34 -29.47 11.83
CA ALA A 781 -14.61 -28.08 11.41
C ALA A 781 -15.39 -27.25 12.44
N ASP A 782 -16.32 -27.88 13.17
CA ASP A 782 -17.19 -27.26 14.17
C ASP A 782 -16.70 -27.41 15.63
N CYS A 783 -15.62 -28.16 15.88
CA CYS A 783 -15.06 -28.40 17.20
C CYS A 783 -13.54 -28.51 17.11
N ARG A 784 -12.86 -27.40 17.37
CA ARG A 784 -11.42 -27.26 17.15
C ARG A 784 -10.71 -27.11 18.49
N ILE A 785 -9.67 -27.92 18.67
CA ILE A 785 -9.00 -28.13 19.95
C ILE A 785 -7.51 -27.97 19.72
N ALA A 786 -6.87 -27.05 20.45
CA ALA A 786 -5.44 -26.83 20.36
C ALA A 786 -4.78 -26.79 21.74
N LEU A 787 -3.52 -27.19 21.79
CA LEU A 787 -2.67 -27.10 22.97
C LEU A 787 -1.54 -26.11 22.69
N ARG A 788 -1.43 -25.10 23.55
CA ARG A 788 -0.46 -24.02 23.45
C ARG A 788 0.56 -24.18 24.58
N GLU A 789 1.75 -24.67 24.27
CA GLU A 789 2.86 -24.68 25.23
C GLU A 789 3.25 -23.24 25.63
N THR A 790 3.62 -23.07 26.90
CA THR A 790 4.12 -21.82 27.48
C THR A 790 5.50 -22.04 28.10
N LEU A 791 6.12 -21.01 28.70
CA LEU A 791 7.44 -21.14 29.32
C LEU A 791 7.49 -22.08 30.55
N SER A 792 6.34 -22.39 31.16
CA SER A 792 6.25 -23.21 32.38
C SER A 792 4.98 -24.08 32.47
N SER A 793 4.09 -23.96 31.50
CA SER A 793 2.82 -24.65 31.45
C SER A 793 2.37 -24.91 30.02
N ARG A 794 1.15 -25.37 29.85
CA ARG A 794 0.48 -25.64 28.59
C ARG A 794 -0.96 -25.20 28.77
N ASP A 795 -1.51 -24.49 27.81
CA ASP A 795 -2.89 -24.03 27.83
C ASP A 795 -3.73 -24.84 26.83
N LEU A 796 -4.99 -25.09 27.17
CA LEU A 796 -5.96 -25.72 26.28
C LEU A 796 -6.85 -24.63 25.67
N LEU A 797 -6.90 -24.61 24.35
CA LEU A 797 -7.73 -23.74 23.54
C LEU A 797 -8.87 -24.57 22.95
N LEU A 798 -10.10 -24.10 23.13
CA LEU A 798 -11.30 -24.65 22.49
C LEU A 798 -11.94 -23.58 21.61
N TRP A 799 -12.35 -23.96 20.41
CA TRP A 799 -13.35 -23.23 19.64
C TRP A 799 -14.47 -24.18 19.18
N LEU A 800 -15.72 -23.83 19.45
CA LEU A 800 -16.91 -24.55 18.98
C LEU A 800 -17.74 -23.66 18.06
N ARG A 801 -18.13 -24.17 16.88
CA ARG A 801 -19.19 -23.56 16.07
C ARG A 801 -20.54 -23.93 16.69
N ILE A 802 -21.19 -22.97 17.33
CA ILE A 802 -22.40 -23.19 18.13
C ILE A 802 -23.26 -21.92 18.13
N ARG A 803 -24.59 -22.08 18.17
CA ARG A 803 -25.51 -20.98 18.50
C ARG A 803 -26.56 -21.47 19.49
N SER A 804 -26.72 -20.77 20.61
CA SER A 804 -27.80 -21.02 21.57
C SER A 804 -28.34 -19.74 22.21
N GLU A 805 -29.65 -19.74 22.47
CA GLU A 805 -30.37 -18.73 23.26
C GLU A 805 -30.95 -19.34 24.56
N VAL A 806 -30.45 -20.53 24.95
CA VAL A 806 -30.74 -21.26 26.21
C VAL A 806 -29.44 -21.84 26.80
N PRO A 807 -29.33 -22.08 28.12
CA PRO A 807 -28.07 -22.52 28.72
C PRO A 807 -27.57 -23.87 28.20
N VAL A 808 -26.25 -23.98 28.03
CA VAL A 808 -25.55 -25.15 27.49
C VAL A 808 -24.56 -25.69 28.53
N ALA A 809 -24.61 -26.99 28.83
CA ALA A 809 -23.61 -27.67 29.65
C ALA A 809 -22.50 -28.25 28.78
N LEU A 810 -21.24 -28.10 29.22
CA LEU A 810 -20.06 -28.60 28.51
C LEU A 810 -19.11 -29.32 29.48
N VAL A 811 -18.52 -30.41 29.01
CA VAL A 811 -17.46 -31.15 29.71
C VAL A 811 -16.27 -31.32 28.77
N LEU A 812 -15.06 -31.12 29.29
CA LEU A 812 -13.79 -31.41 28.60
C LEU A 812 -12.97 -32.38 29.45
N GLY A 813 -12.59 -33.54 28.92
CA GLY A 813 -11.93 -34.59 29.70
C GLY A 813 -11.31 -35.70 28.86
N SER A 814 -11.02 -36.85 29.47
CA SER A 814 -10.62 -38.06 28.74
C SER A 814 -11.85 -38.92 28.40
N ALA A 815 -11.86 -39.54 27.21
CA ALA A 815 -12.96 -40.38 26.71
C ALA A 815 -13.29 -41.63 27.56
N SER A 816 -12.57 -41.84 28.67
CA SER A 816 -12.73 -42.92 29.65
C SER A 816 -13.78 -42.65 30.74
N ASN A 817 -14.28 -41.43 30.87
CA ASN A 817 -15.00 -40.96 32.06
C ASN A 817 -16.50 -40.67 31.83
N ALA A 818 -17.03 -40.93 30.64
CA ALA A 818 -18.43 -40.67 30.26
C ALA A 818 -19.37 -41.86 30.57
#